data_AF-F0XV61-F1
#
_entry.id   AF-F0XV61-F1
#
_cell.length_a   1.000
_cell.length_b   1.000
_cell.length_c   1.000
_cell.angle_alpha   90.00
_cell.angle_beta   90.00
_cell.angle_gamma   90.00
#
_symmetry.space_group_name_H-M   'P 1'
#
loop_
_entity.id
_entity.type
_entity.pdbx_description
1 polymer ?
#
loop_
_entity_poly.entity_id
_entity_poly.type
_entity_poly.pdbx_seq_one_letter_code
_entity_poly.pdbx_strand_id
1 'polypeptide(L)'
;MASPLPHPLSALSIEETNQAREIVLSLHPNTVIDFRTIYLLEPPKAKTVPFLQIEHAGKLTPSTPRPPRLAEVCYDVIGGSKVPEYHESVVDLRLHKRTTHKIVDTEYHANLSIFEFETVVTTIKNSTLFQEKLKAIKLPEGFDVVIEPWPYGGPDLTDGPARLFQGLCFGRDTRSGNPDVNFYAYPIPLIPIVDANKRELVRVDEPATGGKGDLLTGKTSKTARILDHCRPAEYVPELLPGGTRKDVKPLTVVQSEGPSFAISGDNLVQWQKWRMRLSFNPREGAVLHDISYDGRDVMYRLSISDMTVPYGDPRPPYHRKQAFDFGDGGLGHAVNNLTLGCDCLGVIKYFDGVLTKADGTAVATKNVICLHEQDNGIGWKHTNWRTGRAVSTRRRELVVQFIITLANYEYIFAFKFDQAAGIEVEARATGVVSVVNIDAGAAPPNWGNIVSPGALAQNHQHMFCLRIDPAVDGHNNTLVQEESLPAVASNPATNPNGNYYEVCQTPISTSTSLDLEPTRHRVFKIQNRSRINPVSGRPVSYKVLAPPTQLLLAHPDSIQSQRALFARHHLWVTRYRDYELYAGGRYTLQSRREVGGVADAAARNENVLDEDIVLWSVFGLTHNPRVEDWPVMPVEMLKVQIIPSDFFVSNPALDVPSDIDGQSKLASTCCDKA
;
A
#
# COMPACT_ATOMS: atom_id res chain seq x y z
N MET A 1 21.45 34.80 -1.06
CA MET A 1 20.46 34.45 -0.01
C MET A 1 20.71 33.00 0.34
N ALA A 2 20.91 32.66 1.63
CA ALA A 2 21.04 31.26 2.02
C ALA A 2 19.73 30.53 1.68
N SER A 3 19.82 29.34 1.08
CA SER A 3 18.63 28.53 0.82
C SER A 3 17.88 28.27 2.14
N PRO A 4 16.54 28.39 2.17
CA PRO A 4 15.77 28.13 3.38
C PRO A 4 16.00 26.68 3.85
N LEU A 5 16.15 26.49 5.16
CA LEU A 5 16.34 25.16 5.74
C LEU A 5 15.07 24.30 5.53
N PRO A 6 15.21 23.05 5.03
CA PRO A 6 14.06 22.18 4.76
C PRO A 6 13.27 21.88 6.03
N HIS A 7 11.96 21.68 5.92
CA HIS A 7 11.14 21.26 7.06
C HIS A 7 11.63 19.90 7.59
N PRO A 8 11.67 19.62 8.92
CA PRO A 8 12.22 18.36 9.42
C PRO A 8 11.56 17.09 8.84
N LEU A 9 10.28 17.20 8.47
CA LEU A 9 9.47 16.13 7.86
C LEU A 9 9.38 16.17 6.33
N SER A 10 10.05 17.11 5.65
CA SER A 10 10.09 17.06 4.17
C SER A 10 11.03 15.95 3.70
N ALA A 11 10.73 15.29 2.58
CA ALA A 11 11.64 14.30 1.99
C ALA A 11 13.05 14.88 1.77
N LEU A 12 14.06 14.03 1.63
CA LEU A 12 15.41 14.48 1.30
C LEU A 12 15.42 15.13 -0.09
N SER A 13 16.18 16.20 -0.26
CA SER A 13 16.47 16.73 -1.59
C SER A 13 17.46 15.83 -2.34
N ILE A 14 17.64 16.09 -3.64
CA ILE A 14 18.67 15.41 -4.45
C ILE A 14 20.06 15.65 -3.85
N GLU A 15 20.34 16.88 -3.41
CA GLU A 15 21.60 17.28 -2.81
C GLU A 15 21.82 16.58 -1.46
N GLU A 16 20.81 16.54 -0.59
CA GLU A 16 20.86 15.83 0.70
C GLU A 16 21.09 14.32 0.49
N THR A 17 20.44 13.73 -0.51
CA THR A 17 20.56 12.31 -0.86
C THR A 17 21.97 11.99 -1.39
N ASN A 18 22.48 12.80 -2.32
CA ASN A 18 23.84 12.66 -2.83
C ASN A 18 24.90 12.90 -1.74
N GLN A 19 24.67 13.84 -0.82
CA GLN A 19 25.56 14.06 0.31
C GLN A 19 25.67 12.82 1.21
N ALA A 20 24.54 12.16 1.52
CA ALA A 20 24.54 10.91 2.27
C ALA A 20 25.31 9.79 1.55
N ARG A 21 25.12 9.66 0.23
CA ARG A 21 25.87 8.75 -0.64
C ARG A 21 27.37 8.97 -0.53
N GLU A 22 27.85 10.21 -0.74
CA GLU A 22 29.28 10.52 -0.72
C GLU A 22 29.94 10.18 0.63
N ILE A 23 29.23 10.42 1.73
CA ILE A 23 29.70 10.04 3.07
C ILE A 23 29.87 8.52 3.16
N VAL A 24 28.91 7.74 2.68
CA VAL A 24 29.01 6.27 2.70
C VAL A 24 30.14 5.77 1.80
N LEU A 25 30.29 6.30 0.58
CA LEU A 25 31.39 5.95 -0.32
C LEU A 25 32.75 6.21 0.33
N SER A 26 32.91 7.34 1.05
CA SER A 26 34.17 7.69 1.71
C SER A 26 34.57 6.72 2.84
N LEU A 27 33.60 6.01 3.42
CA LEU A 27 33.80 5.06 4.52
C LEU A 27 34.16 3.65 4.05
N HIS A 28 34.03 3.37 2.75
CA HIS A 28 34.29 2.06 2.17
C HIS A 28 35.29 2.16 1.00
N PRO A 29 36.54 2.62 1.26
CA PRO A 29 37.54 2.71 0.22
C PRO A 29 37.93 1.31 -0.27
N ASN A 30 37.99 1.13 -1.60
CA ASN A 30 38.37 -0.13 -2.28
C ASN A 30 37.32 -1.26 -2.29
N THR A 31 36.05 -0.96 -2.05
CA THR A 31 34.94 -1.89 -2.27
C THR A 31 33.97 -1.34 -3.31
N VAL A 32 33.20 -2.22 -3.94
CA VAL A 32 32.02 -1.85 -4.72
C VAL A 32 30.85 -1.72 -3.77
N ILE A 33 30.07 -0.64 -3.92
CA ILE A 33 28.88 -0.40 -3.12
C ILE A 33 27.68 -0.42 -4.04
N ASP A 34 26.73 -1.33 -3.76
CA ASP A 34 25.42 -1.35 -4.41
C ASP A 34 24.39 -0.74 -3.45
N PHE A 35 23.99 0.49 -3.73
CA PHE A 35 22.98 1.18 -2.94
C PHE A 35 21.59 0.60 -3.20
N ARG A 36 20.84 0.42 -2.11
CA ARG A 36 19.45 -0.06 -2.12
C ARG A 36 18.48 1.11 -2.04
N THR A 37 18.62 1.94 -1.00
CA THR A 37 17.76 3.11 -0.78
C THR A 37 18.50 4.17 0.03
N ILE A 38 18.26 5.44 -0.27
CA ILE A 38 18.63 6.58 0.57
C ILE A 38 17.39 7.45 0.72
N TYR A 39 16.95 7.66 1.96
CA TYR A 39 15.77 8.49 2.24
C TYR A 39 15.80 9.08 3.64
N LEU A 40 14.84 9.96 3.94
CA LEU A 40 14.74 10.63 5.22
C LEU A 40 14.47 9.58 6.32
N LEU A 41 15.37 9.50 7.29
CA LEU A 41 15.02 8.92 8.58
C LEU A 41 14.27 9.99 9.37
N GLU A 42 12.96 9.81 9.52
CA GLU A 42 12.10 10.77 10.22
C GLU A 42 12.68 11.09 11.62
N PRO A 43 12.76 12.37 12.03
CA PRO A 43 13.32 12.71 13.33
C PRO A 43 12.48 12.13 14.47
N PRO A 44 13.11 11.76 15.61
CA PRO A 44 12.41 11.24 16.79
C PRO A 44 11.21 12.10 17.19
N LYS A 45 10.04 11.49 17.45
CA LYS A 45 8.80 12.23 17.74
C LYS A 45 8.96 13.19 18.92
N ALA A 46 9.71 12.78 19.94
CA ALA A 46 10.03 13.61 21.11
C ALA A 46 10.82 14.90 20.80
N LYS A 47 11.50 14.97 19.65
CA LYS A 47 12.17 16.19 19.15
C LYS A 47 11.31 16.96 18.15
N THR A 48 10.49 16.25 17.39
CA THR A 48 9.63 16.81 16.35
C THR A 48 8.44 17.56 16.94
N VAL A 49 7.74 16.98 17.91
CA VAL A 49 6.53 17.58 18.52
C VAL A 49 6.80 19.01 19.06
N PRO A 50 7.86 19.27 19.85
CA PRO A 50 8.16 20.64 20.28
C PRO A 50 8.43 21.62 19.13
N PHE A 51 9.04 21.15 18.03
CA PHE A 51 9.25 21.98 16.85
C PHE A 51 7.91 22.33 16.17
N LEU A 52 7.01 21.33 16.02
CA LEU A 52 5.67 21.54 15.45
C LEU A 52 4.83 22.50 16.29
N GLN A 53 4.92 22.44 17.62
CA GLN A 53 4.22 23.39 18.50
C GLN A 53 4.67 24.84 18.28
N ILE A 54 5.96 25.07 18.05
CA ILE A 54 6.49 26.41 17.72
C ILE A 54 6.02 26.84 16.33
N GLU A 55 5.96 25.89 15.38
CA GLU A 55 5.41 26.11 14.04
C GLU A 55 3.94 26.51 14.06
N HIS A 56 3.09 25.78 14.78
CA HIS A 56 1.66 26.09 14.94
C HIS A 56 1.45 27.44 15.61
N ALA A 57 2.34 27.83 16.54
CA ALA A 57 2.29 29.15 17.17
C ALA A 57 2.73 30.30 16.26
N GLY A 58 3.19 30.03 15.02
CA GLY A 58 3.71 31.05 14.11
C GLY A 58 5.02 31.69 14.57
N LYS A 59 5.79 30.97 15.40
CA LYS A 59 6.99 31.49 16.10
C LYS A 59 8.31 30.94 15.57
N LEU A 60 8.31 30.27 14.41
CA LEU A 60 9.54 29.79 13.81
C LEU A 60 10.45 30.96 13.42
N THR A 61 11.70 30.87 13.85
CA THR A 61 12.79 31.78 13.47
C THR A 61 13.95 30.96 12.88
N PRO A 62 14.89 31.60 12.16
CA PRO A 62 16.11 30.92 11.73
C PRO A 62 16.93 30.30 12.88
N SER A 63 16.75 30.79 14.12
CA SER A 63 17.42 30.28 15.33
C SER A 63 16.63 29.23 16.10
N THR A 64 15.41 28.89 15.68
CA THR A 64 14.62 27.85 16.35
C THR A 64 15.38 26.52 16.32
N PRO A 65 15.58 25.82 17.46
CA PRO A 65 16.20 24.51 17.47
C PRO A 65 15.45 23.54 16.57
N ARG A 66 16.16 22.89 15.65
CA ARG A 66 15.57 21.96 14.69
C ARG A 66 15.92 20.53 15.07
N PRO A 67 14.99 19.57 14.89
CA PRO A 67 15.31 18.15 14.95
C PRO A 67 16.49 17.81 14.01
N PRO A 68 17.23 16.73 14.31
CA PRO A 68 18.32 16.29 13.44
C PRO A 68 17.78 15.97 12.04
N ARG A 69 18.60 16.20 11.02
CA ARG A 69 18.26 15.93 9.62
C ARG A 69 19.04 14.69 9.21
N LEU A 70 18.39 13.54 9.30
CA LEU A 70 19.02 12.23 9.20
C LEU A 70 18.63 11.53 7.89
N ALA A 71 19.60 10.93 7.22
CA ALA A 71 19.37 10.04 6.09
C ALA A 71 19.62 8.58 6.52
N GLU A 72 18.67 7.69 6.26
CA GLU A 72 18.91 6.25 6.30
C GLU A 72 19.45 5.80 4.95
N VAL A 73 20.58 5.09 4.97
CA VAL A 73 21.30 4.63 3.79
C VAL A 73 21.44 3.11 3.89
N CYS A 74 20.75 2.40 3.00
CA CYS A 74 20.77 0.94 2.88
C CYS A 74 21.60 0.56 1.65
N TYR A 75 22.59 -0.32 1.79
CA TYR A 75 23.52 -0.65 0.71
C TYR A 75 24.23 -1.99 0.97
N ASP A 76 24.66 -2.66 -0.08
CA ASP A 76 25.53 -3.82 0.01
C ASP A 76 26.99 -3.40 -0.17
N VAL A 77 27.88 -4.01 0.62
CA VAL A 77 29.33 -3.91 0.45
C VAL A 77 29.83 -5.15 -0.26
N ILE A 78 30.40 -4.96 -1.44
CA ILE A 78 30.88 -6.00 -2.34
C ILE A 78 32.39 -5.84 -2.50
N GLY A 79 33.18 -6.81 -2.03
CA GLY A 79 34.64 -6.75 -2.16
C GLY A 79 35.37 -7.93 -1.49
N GLY A 80 36.53 -8.30 -2.06
CA GLY A 80 37.30 -9.47 -1.63
C GLY A 80 36.67 -10.80 -2.02
N SER A 81 37.04 -11.89 -1.34
CA SER A 81 36.47 -13.24 -1.52
C SER A 81 35.22 -13.50 -0.66
N LYS A 82 34.57 -12.47 -0.15
CA LYS A 82 33.43 -12.56 0.78
C LYS A 82 32.10 -12.47 0.05
N VAL A 83 31.08 -13.09 0.64
CA VAL A 83 29.67 -12.90 0.26
C VAL A 83 29.29 -11.42 0.50
N PRO A 84 28.49 -10.78 -0.37
CA PRO A 84 28.02 -9.41 -0.15
C PRO A 84 27.41 -9.23 1.24
N GLU A 85 27.83 -8.18 1.96
CA GLU A 85 27.33 -7.85 3.29
C GLU A 85 26.30 -6.71 3.16
N TYR A 86 25.10 -6.90 3.72
CA TYR A 86 24.05 -5.86 3.71
C TYR A 86 24.23 -4.91 4.90
N HIS A 87 24.34 -3.61 4.62
CA HIS A 87 24.65 -2.57 5.59
C HIS A 87 23.54 -1.53 5.66
N GLU A 88 23.33 -1.00 6.88
CA GLU A 88 22.48 0.16 7.14
C GLU A 88 23.31 1.22 7.87
N SER A 89 23.29 2.45 7.35
CA SER A 89 23.92 3.61 7.98
C SER A 89 22.89 4.70 8.22
N VAL A 90 23.03 5.42 9.33
CA VAL A 90 22.36 6.71 9.53
C VAL A 90 23.39 7.82 9.38
N VAL A 91 23.10 8.80 8.53
CA VAL A 91 23.96 9.96 8.26
C VAL A 91 23.28 11.23 8.77
N ASP A 92 23.96 11.98 9.63
CA ASP A 92 23.54 13.34 9.97
C ASP A 92 24.06 14.31 8.91
N LEU A 93 23.14 14.87 8.13
CA LEU A 93 23.43 15.72 6.99
C LEU A 93 23.96 17.09 7.40
N ARG A 94 23.67 17.56 8.62
CA ARG A 94 24.22 18.82 9.12
C ARG A 94 25.64 18.62 9.64
N LEU A 95 25.88 17.52 10.34
CA LEU A 95 27.20 17.17 10.88
C LEU A 95 28.14 16.54 9.84
N HIS A 96 27.64 16.22 8.64
CA HIS A 96 28.39 15.56 7.57
C HIS A 96 29.05 14.26 8.03
N LYS A 97 28.33 13.46 8.84
CA LYS A 97 28.90 12.30 9.52
C LYS A 97 27.90 11.15 9.67
N ARG A 98 28.39 9.92 9.50
CA ARG A 98 27.68 8.71 9.90
C ARG A 98 27.55 8.62 11.43
N THR A 99 26.32 8.61 11.93
CA THR A 99 25.99 8.55 13.37
C THR A 99 25.69 7.14 13.85
N THR A 100 25.19 6.27 12.96
CA THR A 100 24.91 4.87 13.27
C THR A 100 25.31 4.00 12.09
N HIS A 101 25.79 2.79 12.37
CA HIS A 101 26.14 1.78 11.37
C HIS A 101 25.82 0.40 11.91
N LYS A 102 25.16 -0.42 11.08
CA LYS A 102 24.85 -1.81 11.34
C LYS A 102 25.22 -2.64 10.10
N ILE A 103 25.85 -3.78 10.34
CA ILE A 103 25.89 -4.87 9.37
C ILE A 103 24.70 -5.77 9.71
N VAL A 104 23.80 -5.95 8.75
CA VAL A 104 22.58 -6.74 8.94
C VAL A 104 22.95 -8.23 8.95
N ASP A 105 22.32 -8.99 9.83
CA ASP A 105 22.58 -10.43 9.95
C ASP A 105 22.25 -11.15 8.63
N THR A 106 23.06 -12.15 8.30
CA THR A 106 22.93 -12.98 7.10
C THR A 106 21.63 -13.78 7.01
N GLU A 107 20.86 -13.90 8.10
CA GLU A 107 19.51 -14.46 8.07
C GLU A 107 18.49 -13.56 7.36
N TYR A 108 18.80 -12.26 7.21
CA TYR A 108 17.94 -11.28 6.56
C TYR A 108 18.46 -10.91 5.18
N HIS A 109 17.54 -10.53 4.31
CA HIS A 109 17.85 -10.03 2.98
C HIS A 109 17.43 -8.58 2.84
N ALA A 110 18.26 -7.78 2.15
CA ALA A 110 17.87 -6.46 1.69
C ALA A 110 16.62 -6.55 0.81
N ASN A 111 15.80 -5.49 0.82
CA ASN A 111 14.73 -5.33 -0.17
C ASN A 111 15.30 -5.41 -1.59
N LEU A 112 14.48 -5.85 -2.54
CA LEU A 112 14.89 -5.96 -3.94
C LEU A 112 15.08 -4.57 -4.54
N SER A 113 15.94 -4.51 -5.55
CA SER A 113 16.06 -3.35 -6.44
C SER A 113 15.75 -3.76 -7.87
N ILE A 114 15.23 -2.83 -8.68
CA ILE A 114 14.87 -3.13 -10.08
C ILE A 114 16.08 -3.59 -10.91
N PHE A 115 17.30 -3.15 -10.59
CA PHE A 115 18.49 -3.59 -11.31
C PHE A 115 18.82 -5.08 -11.09
N GLU A 116 18.36 -5.68 -9.98
CA GLU A 116 18.49 -7.12 -9.78
C GLU A 116 17.62 -7.91 -10.77
N PHE A 117 16.47 -7.37 -11.16
CA PHE A 117 15.60 -8.03 -12.13
C PHE A 117 16.26 -8.18 -13.50
N GLU A 118 17.01 -7.18 -13.96
CA GLU A 118 17.79 -7.29 -15.20
C GLU A 118 18.84 -8.40 -15.10
N THR A 119 19.52 -8.50 -13.94
CA THR A 119 20.49 -9.57 -13.67
C THR A 119 19.82 -10.93 -13.70
N VAL A 120 18.69 -11.11 -13.00
CA VAL A 120 17.92 -12.37 -12.96
C VAL A 120 17.48 -12.79 -14.36
N VAL A 121 16.87 -11.88 -15.14
CA VAL A 121 16.41 -12.17 -16.51
C VAL A 121 17.58 -12.54 -17.41
N THR A 122 18.69 -11.83 -17.31
CA THR A 122 19.91 -12.11 -18.11
C THR A 122 20.52 -13.47 -17.75
N THR A 123 20.62 -13.79 -16.46
CA THR A 123 21.09 -15.11 -15.99
C THR A 123 20.23 -16.25 -16.52
N ILE A 124 18.91 -16.09 -16.50
CA ILE A 124 17.98 -17.11 -17.02
C ILE A 124 18.17 -17.29 -18.53
N LYS A 125 18.18 -16.18 -19.30
CA LYS A 125 18.32 -16.22 -20.76
C LYS A 125 19.64 -16.86 -21.20
N ASN A 126 20.73 -16.62 -20.47
CA ASN A 126 22.05 -17.17 -20.79
C ASN A 126 22.25 -18.63 -20.32
N SER A 127 21.33 -19.19 -19.54
CA SER A 127 21.48 -20.55 -19.01
C SER A 127 21.18 -21.62 -20.07
N THR A 128 22.15 -22.51 -20.30
CA THR A 128 21.95 -23.68 -21.17
C THR A 128 20.84 -24.59 -20.67
N LEU A 129 20.72 -24.79 -19.36
CA LEU A 129 19.68 -25.61 -18.74
C LEU A 129 18.28 -25.04 -19.05
N PHE A 130 18.09 -23.73 -18.91
CA PHE A 130 16.81 -23.10 -19.23
C PHE A 130 16.48 -23.24 -20.73
N GLN A 131 17.47 -23.00 -21.60
CA GLN A 131 17.29 -23.16 -23.05
C GLN A 131 16.96 -24.60 -23.45
N GLU A 132 17.54 -25.60 -22.79
CA GLU A 132 17.21 -27.02 -23.00
C GLU A 132 15.78 -27.35 -22.58
N LYS A 133 15.34 -26.87 -21.41
CA LYS A 133 13.96 -27.05 -20.93
C LYS A 133 12.95 -26.36 -21.85
N LEU A 134 13.26 -25.15 -22.30
CA LEU A 134 12.42 -24.40 -23.22
C LEU A 134 12.26 -25.10 -24.57
N LYS A 135 13.31 -25.72 -25.11
CA LYS A 135 13.25 -26.51 -26.37
C LYS A 135 12.29 -27.69 -26.32
N ALA A 136 11.99 -28.22 -25.13
CA ALA A 136 10.99 -29.28 -24.97
C ALA A 136 9.55 -28.76 -25.20
N ILE A 137 9.35 -27.45 -25.23
CA ILE A 137 8.09 -26.76 -25.51
C ILE A 137 8.13 -26.22 -26.94
N LYS A 138 7.18 -26.65 -27.77
CA LYS A 138 7.03 -26.17 -29.15
C LYS A 138 6.19 -24.90 -29.14
N LEU A 139 6.86 -23.75 -29.07
CA LEU A 139 6.20 -22.44 -29.18
C LEU A 139 5.55 -22.29 -30.57
N PRO A 140 4.40 -21.61 -30.67
CA PRO A 140 3.80 -21.26 -31.96
C PRO A 140 4.75 -20.40 -32.81
N GLU A 141 4.62 -20.46 -34.13
CA GLU A 141 5.41 -19.60 -35.02
C GLU A 141 5.10 -18.12 -34.75
N GLY A 142 6.15 -17.30 -34.68
CA GLY A 142 6.04 -15.87 -34.37
C GLY A 142 5.96 -15.55 -32.87
N PHE A 143 6.25 -16.52 -31.99
CA PHE A 143 6.33 -16.29 -30.55
C PHE A 143 7.77 -16.16 -30.06
N ASP A 144 7.99 -15.25 -29.10
CA ASP A 144 9.17 -15.25 -28.24
C ASP A 144 8.79 -15.50 -26.77
N VAL A 145 9.78 -15.46 -25.87
CA VAL A 145 9.59 -15.72 -24.43
C VAL A 145 9.84 -14.48 -23.60
N VAL A 146 8.87 -14.16 -22.75
CA VAL A 146 8.97 -13.17 -21.69
C VAL A 146 9.24 -13.88 -20.36
N ILE A 147 10.17 -13.33 -19.59
CA ILE A 147 10.49 -13.81 -18.24
C ILE A 147 10.19 -12.65 -17.30
N GLU A 148 9.21 -12.84 -16.42
CA GLU A 148 8.86 -11.89 -15.37
C GLU A 148 9.57 -12.32 -14.07
N PRO A 149 10.57 -11.56 -13.60
CA PRO A 149 11.25 -11.87 -12.35
C PRO A 149 10.36 -11.55 -11.16
N TRP A 150 10.37 -12.45 -10.18
CA TRP A 150 9.56 -12.39 -8.96
C TRP A 150 10.45 -12.59 -7.73
N PRO A 151 10.12 -11.95 -6.58
CA PRO A 151 10.70 -12.34 -5.31
C PRO A 151 10.41 -13.82 -5.04
N TYR A 152 11.34 -14.51 -4.39
CA TYR A 152 11.21 -15.95 -4.17
C TYR A 152 10.10 -16.32 -3.17
N GLY A 153 9.71 -15.38 -2.32
CA GLY A 153 8.82 -15.64 -1.19
C GLY A 153 9.53 -16.39 -0.06
N GLY A 154 8.75 -17.00 0.84
CA GLY A 154 9.30 -17.75 1.97
C GLY A 154 10.06 -18.99 1.51
N PRO A 155 11.36 -19.15 1.84
CA PRO A 155 12.17 -20.24 1.33
C PRO A 155 11.79 -21.58 1.95
N ASP A 156 11.78 -22.65 1.15
CA ASP A 156 11.53 -24.00 1.61
C ASP A 156 12.61 -24.42 2.62
N LEU A 157 12.31 -25.36 3.52
CA LEU A 157 13.27 -25.78 4.56
C LEU A 157 14.57 -26.35 3.99
N THR A 158 14.51 -26.90 2.77
CA THR A 158 15.66 -27.43 2.03
C THR A 158 16.47 -26.36 1.32
N ASP A 159 15.94 -25.15 1.15
CA ASP A 159 16.68 -24.04 0.56
C ASP A 159 17.71 -23.51 1.59
N GLY A 160 18.94 -23.29 1.10
CA GLY A 160 20.01 -22.67 1.88
C GLY A 160 19.86 -21.14 2.02
N PRO A 161 20.86 -20.44 2.57
CA PRO A 161 20.81 -18.99 2.82
C PRO A 161 21.04 -18.14 1.55
N ALA A 162 20.70 -18.67 0.38
CA ALA A 162 20.91 -18.00 -0.90
C ALA A 162 19.88 -16.86 -1.10
N ARG A 163 20.30 -15.79 -1.79
CA ARG A 163 19.39 -14.74 -2.25
C ARG A 163 18.72 -15.20 -3.54
N LEU A 164 17.54 -15.78 -3.41
CA LEU A 164 16.83 -16.45 -4.49
C LEU A 164 15.80 -15.52 -5.13
N PHE A 165 15.63 -15.69 -6.44
CA PHE A 165 14.53 -15.14 -7.23
C PHE A 165 13.93 -16.24 -8.10
N GLN A 166 12.69 -16.07 -8.51
CA GLN A 166 12.02 -16.98 -9.46
C GLN A 166 11.56 -16.22 -10.70
N GLY A 167 11.59 -16.86 -11.87
CA GLY A 167 11.03 -16.29 -13.09
C GLY A 167 9.69 -16.92 -13.45
N LEU A 168 8.66 -16.12 -13.70
CA LEU A 168 7.42 -16.58 -14.33
C LEU A 168 7.60 -16.43 -15.85
N CYS A 169 7.45 -17.53 -16.59
CA CYS A 169 7.68 -17.55 -18.03
C CYS A 169 6.38 -17.48 -18.82
N PHE A 170 6.38 -16.70 -19.91
CA PHE A 170 5.24 -16.52 -20.79
C PHE A 170 5.70 -16.53 -22.26
N GLY A 171 4.85 -17.03 -23.14
CA GLY A 171 4.99 -16.80 -24.57
C GLY A 171 4.45 -15.41 -24.93
N ARG A 172 5.02 -14.78 -25.96
CA ARG A 172 4.50 -13.51 -26.47
C ARG A 172 4.38 -13.56 -27.98
N ASP A 173 3.18 -13.26 -28.47
CA ASP A 173 2.88 -13.23 -29.90
C ASP A 173 3.39 -11.94 -30.54
N THR A 174 4.50 -12.03 -31.29
CA THR A 174 5.15 -10.86 -31.89
C THR A 174 4.61 -10.50 -33.29
N ARG A 175 3.64 -11.26 -33.82
CA ARG A 175 3.18 -11.12 -35.21
C ARG A 175 2.47 -9.79 -35.47
N SER A 176 1.90 -9.16 -34.45
CA SER A 176 1.30 -7.82 -34.56
C SER A 176 2.35 -6.71 -34.75
N GLY A 177 3.60 -6.96 -34.37
CA GLY A 177 4.66 -5.95 -34.28
C GLY A 177 4.48 -4.93 -33.16
N ASN A 178 3.41 -5.03 -32.36
CA ASN A 178 3.17 -4.15 -31.21
C ASN A 178 3.90 -4.71 -29.97
N PRO A 179 4.79 -3.95 -29.32
CA PRO A 179 5.52 -4.43 -28.13
C PRO A 179 4.63 -4.64 -26.89
N ASP A 180 3.46 -4.01 -26.85
CA ASP A 180 2.53 -3.99 -25.70
C ASP A 180 1.46 -5.11 -25.76
N VAL A 181 1.66 -6.11 -26.62
CA VAL A 181 0.82 -7.31 -26.66
C VAL A 181 0.77 -8.01 -25.29
N ASN A 182 -0.42 -8.50 -24.92
CA ASN A 182 -0.61 -9.16 -23.64
C ASN A 182 0.03 -10.56 -23.63
N PHE A 183 1.26 -10.66 -23.12
CA PHE A 183 1.97 -11.93 -22.97
C PHE A 183 1.39 -12.83 -21.87
N TYR A 184 0.64 -12.29 -20.89
CA TYR A 184 0.05 -13.09 -19.81
C TYR A 184 -0.92 -14.16 -20.36
N ALA A 185 -1.45 -13.98 -21.56
CA ALA A 185 -2.35 -14.94 -22.21
C ALA A 185 -1.71 -16.29 -22.54
N TYR A 186 -0.38 -16.41 -22.45
CA TYR A 186 0.37 -17.60 -22.87
C TYR A 186 1.35 -18.08 -21.80
N PRO A 187 0.90 -18.47 -20.59
CA PRO A 187 1.79 -18.91 -19.51
C PRO A 187 2.55 -20.19 -19.89
N ILE A 188 3.85 -20.22 -19.58
CA ILE A 188 4.76 -21.35 -19.78
C ILE A 188 5.07 -21.98 -18.41
N PRO A 189 4.85 -23.30 -18.22
CA PRO A 189 5.07 -23.99 -16.94
C PRO A 189 6.55 -24.33 -16.73
N LEU A 190 7.41 -23.32 -16.79
CA LEU A 190 8.82 -23.37 -16.42
C LEU A 190 9.08 -22.24 -15.44
N ILE A 191 9.57 -22.56 -14.25
CA ILE A 191 9.88 -21.58 -13.19
C ILE A 191 11.38 -21.67 -12.86
N PRO A 192 12.24 -20.95 -13.59
CA PRO A 192 13.67 -20.88 -13.28
C PRO A 192 13.92 -20.20 -11.93
N ILE A 193 14.79 -20.79 -11.11
CA ILE A 193 15.23 -20.28 -9.81
C ILE A 193 16.67 -19.81 -9.91
N VAL A 194 16.94 -18.56 -9.54
CA VAL A 194 18.25 -17.91 -9.66
C VAL A 194 18.80 -17.54 -8.29
N ASP A 195 20.06 -17.85 -8.03
CA ASP A 195 20.84 -17.23 -6.96
C ASP A 195 21.41 -15.91 -7.50
N ALA A 196 20.83 -14.78 -7.06
CA ALA A 196 21.17 -13.46 -7.59
C ALA A 196 22.58 -13.01 -7.18
N ASN A 197 23.08 -13.47 -6.03
CA ASN A 197 24.44 -13.13 -5.59
C ASN A 197 25.48 -13.85 -6.44
N LYS A 198 25.25 -15.12 -6.78
CA LYS A 198 26.14 -15.89 -7.66
C LYS A 198 25.90 -15.62 -9.14
N ARG A 199 24.75 -15.05 -9.49
CA ARG A 199 24.27 -14.88 -10.88
C ARG A 199 24.16 -16.22 -11.61
N GLU A 200 23.74 -17.25 -10.88
CA GLU A 200 23.65 -18.63 -11.35
C GLU A 200 22.20 -19.12 -11.34
N LEU A 201 21.81 -19.86 -12.38
CA LEU A 201 20.57 -20.62 -12.37
C LEU A 201 20.75 -21.86 -11.50
N VAL A 202 19.98 -21.97 -10.42
CA VAL A 202 20.03 -23.09 -9.47
C VAL A 202 19.29 -24.30 -10.02
N ARG A 203 18.08 -24.08 -10.54
CA ARG A 203 17.20 -25.13 -11.10
C ARG A 203 16.07 -24.51 -11.93
N VAL A 204 15.30 -25.36 -12.61
CA VAL A 204 14.04 -24.99 -13.27
C VAL A 204 12.95 -25.90 -12.72
N ASP A 205 11.99 -25.33 -11.99
CA ASP A 205 10.83 -26.06 -11.49
C ASP A 205 9.80 -26.20 -12.64
N GLU A 206 9.24 -27.40 -12.83
CA GLU A 206 8.26 -27.74 -13.88
C GLU A 206 6.89 -28.04 -13.23
N PRO A 207 6.07 -27.01 -12.92
CA PRO A 207 4.81 -27.20 -12.20
C PRO A 207 3.80 -28.04 -12.97
N ALA A 208 2.94 -28.74 -12.21
CA ALA A 208 1.81 -29.47 -12.78
C ALA A 208 0.79 -28.52 -13.40
N THR A 209 0.26 -28.86 -14.57
CA THR A 209 -0.72 -28.06 -15.34
C THR A 209 -2.12 -28.68 -15.37
N GLY A 210 -2.35 -29.73 -14.58
CA GLY A 210 -3.64 -30.40 -14.46
C GLY A 210 -4.69 -29.60 -13.70
N GLY A 211 -5.93 -30.08 -13.75
CA GLY A 211 -7.10 -29.48 -13.13
C GLY A 211 -7.59 -30.24 -11.89
N LYS A 212 -8.89 -30.14 -11.63
CA LYS A 212 -9.53 -30.81 -10.50
C LYS A 212 -9.39 -32.33 -10.60
N GLY A 213 -8.86 -32.94 -9.54
CA GLY A 213 -8.68 -34.39 -9.42
C GLY A 213 -7.34 -34.90 -9.95
N ASP A 214 -6.55 -34.05 -10.61
CA ASP A 214 -5.19 -34.38 -11.02
C ASP A 214 -4.19 -34.27 -9.86
N LEU A 215 -3.01 -34.86 -10.03
CA LEU A 215 -1.93 -34.75 -9.06
C LEU A 215 -1.40 -33.32 -8.98
N LEU A 216 -0.98 -32.90 -7.78
CA LEU A 216 -0.38 -31.58 -7.56
C LEU A 216 1.03 -31.44 -8.14
N THR A 217 1.64 -32.55 -8.57
CA THR A 217 3.00 -32.64 -9.10
C THR A 217 3.04 -33.52 -10.34
N GLY A 218 4.07 -33.34 -11.15
CA GLY A 218 4.30 -34.15 -12.35
C GLY A 218 3.57 -33.60 -13.57
N LYS A 219 3.85 -34.22 -14.71
CA LYS A 219 3.38 -33.73 -16.01
C LYS A 219 2.05 -34.40 -16.38
N THR A 220 1.01 -33.59 -16.51
CA THR A 220 -0.33 -34.01 -16.99
C THR A 220 -0.47 -33.80 -18.50
N SER A 221 0.19 -32.78 -19.05
CA SER A 221 0.16 -32.48 -20.48
C SER A 221 0.81 -33.59 -21.33
N LYS A 222 0.08 -34.08 -22.33
CA LYS A 222 0.55 -35.12 -23.27
C LYS A 222 1.21 -34.57 -24.53
N THR A 223 1.24 -33.24 -24.70
CA THR A 223 1.77 -32.58 -25.90
C THR A 223 2.91 -31.63 -25.54
N ALA A 224 3.83 -31.41 -26.49
CA ALA A 224 4.83 -30.34 -26.40
C ALA A 224 4.27 -28.97 -26.86
N ARG A 225 3.11 -28.96 -27.54
CA ARG A 225 2.46 -27.76 -28.09
C ARG A 225 1.47 -27.18 -27.08
N ILE A 226 1.96 -26.82 -25.90
CA ILE A 226 1.12 -26.45 -24.74
C ILE A 226 0.45 -25.08 -24.83
N LEU A 227 0.79 -24.26 -25.83
CA LEU A 227 0.22 -22.94 -26.05
C LEU A 227 -0.77 -22.90 -27.22
N ASP A 228 -0.92 -23.99 -27.98
CA ASP A 228 -1.78 -24.03 -29.18
C ASP A 228 -3.26 -23.81 -28.85
N HIS A 229 -3.69 -24.17 -27.64
CA HIS A 229 -5.06 -23.97 -27.19
C HIS A 229 -5.29 -22.62 -26.51
N CYS A 230 -4.24 -21.84 -26.25
CA CYS A 230 -4.35 -20.50 -25.70
C CYS A 230 -5.05 -19.55 -26.69
N ARG A 231 -5.62 -18.47 -26.18
CA ARG A 231 -6.27 -17.43 -27.00
C ARG A 231 -5.69 -16.05 -26.70
N PRO A 232 -5.56 -15.18 -27.73
CA PRO A 232 -5.21 -13.78 -27.51
C PRO A 232 -6.22 -13.09 -26.59
N ALA A 233 -5.74 -12.18 -25.77
CA ALA A 233 -6.57 -11.42 -24.84
C ALA A 233 -6.01 -10.01 -24.64
N GLU A 234 -6.15 -9.18 -25.67
CA GLU A 234 -5.56 -7.84 -25.69
C GLU A 234 -6.43 -6.82 -24.92
N TYR A 235 -5.78 -5.94 -24.15
CA TYR A 235 -6.41 -4.79 -23.48
C TYR A 235 -6.00 -3.44 -24.08
N VAL A 236 -4.94 -3.42 -24.90
CA VAL A 236 -4.42 -2.22 -25.53
C VAL A 236 -5.40 -1.73 -26.62
N PRO A 237 -5.84 -0.46 -26.60
CA PRO A 237 -6.91 0.05 -27.48
C PRO A 237 -6.75 -0.27 -28.97
N GLU A 238 -5.54 -0.16 -29.51
CA GLU A 238 -5.21 -0.43 -30.91
C GLU A 238 -5.18 -1.92 -31.28
N LEU A 239 -5.17 -2.82 -30.29
CA LEU A 239 -5.18 -4.28 -30.48
C LEU A 239 -6.58 -4.91 -30.30
N LEU A 240 -7.59 -4.12 -29.93
CA LEU A 240 -8.96 -4.62 -29.73
C LEU A 240 -9.64 -4.95 -31.08
N PRO A 241 -10.19 -6.18 -31.27
CA PRO A 241 -10.80 -6.59 -32.55
C PRO A 241 -11.94 -5.69 -33.07
N GLY A 242 -12.64 -4.97 -32.18
CA GLY A 242 -13.71 -4.03 -32.52
C GLY A 242 -13.40 -2.57 -32.17
N GLY A 243 -12.18 -2.27 -31.72
CA GLY A 243 -11.79 -0.97 -31.18
C GLY A 243 -12.56 -0.56 -29.92
N THR A 244 -12.39 0.71 -29.52
CA THR A 244 -13.05 1.31 -28.35
C THR A 244 -14.46 1.81 -28.65
N ARG A 245 -15.32 1.87 -27.62
CA ARG A 245 -16.67 2.47 -27.68
C ARG A 245 -16.61 3.91 -28.21
N LYS A 246 -17.61 4.30 -29.00
CA LYS A 246 -17.68 5.63 -29.66
C LYS A 246 -18.82 6.52 -29.13
N ASP A 247 -19.59 6.04 -28.16
CA ASP A 247 -20.78 6.68 -27.60
C ASP A 247 -20.55 7.41 -26.27
N VAL A 248 -19.32 7.34 -25.73
CA VAL A 248 -18.94 8.04 -24.48
C VAL A 248 -18.74 9.53 -24.76
N LYS A 249 -19.65 10.36 -24.24
CA LYS A 249 -19.52 11.82 -24.31
C LYS A 249 -18.50 12.31 -23.25
N PRO A 250 -17.73 13.37 -23.53
CA PRO A 250 -16.79 13.94 -22.56
C PRO A 250 -17.47 14.38 -21.25
N LEU A 251 -16.82 14.11 -20.12
CA LEU A 251 -17.16 14.64 -18.79
C LEU A 251 -15.94 15.38 -18.26
N THR A 252 -16.04 16.71 -18.14
CA THR A 252 -14.93 17.58 -17.75
C THR A 252 -15.18 18.16 -16.36
N VAL A 253 -14.15 18.10 -15.50
CA VAL A 253 -14.15 18.74 -14.17
C VAL A 253 -13.29 20.01 -14.26
N VAL A 254 -13.88 21.16 -13.93
CA VAL A 254 -13.22 22.49 -14.04
C VAL A 254 -13.36 23.25 -12.73
N GLN A 255 -12.31 23.94 -12.30
CA GLN A 255 -12.34 24.90 -11.21
C GLN A 255 -11.89 26.27 -11.75
N SER A 256 -12.85 27.10 -12.17
CA SER A 256 -12.59 28.36 -12.86
C SER A 256 -11.80 29.39 -12.04
N GLU A 257 -11.85 29.26 -10.71
CA GLU A 257 -11.17 30.15 -9.75
C GLU A 257 -9.96 29.47 -9.09
N GLY A 258 -9.54 28.32 -9.62
CA GLY A 258 -8.47 27.50 -9.04
C GLY A 258 -8.94 26.61 -7.88
N PRO A 259 -7.99 25.86 -7.27
CA PRO A 259 -8.30 24.98 -6.15
C PRO A 259 -8.51 25.74 -4.85
N SER A 260 -9.30 25.14 -3.95
CA SER A 260 -9.60 25.60 -2.61
C SER A 260 -8.51 25.23 -1.58
N PHE A 261 -7.49 24.48 -2.00
CA PHE A 261 -6.33 24.15 -1.17
C PHE A 261 -5.16 25.09 -1.44
N ALA A 262 -4.34 25.31 -0.43
CA ALA A 262 -3.09 26.06 -0.51
C ALA A 262 -1.91 25.17 -0.15
N ILE A 263 -0.81 25.36 -0.87
CA ILE A 263 0.49 24.73 -0.57
C ILE A 263 1.46 25.82 -0.13
N SER A 264 2.13 25.61 1.00
CA SER A 264 3.14 26.53 1.52
C SER A 264 4.43 25.81 1.90
N GLY A 265 5.57 26.44 1.63
CA GLY A 265 6.86 25.75 1.63
C GLY A 265 6.84 24.56 0.67
N ASP A 266 7.66 23.55 0.96
CA ASP A 266 7.78 22.39 0.07
C ASP A 266 6.64 21.38 0.24
N ASN A 267 5.95 21.39 1.38
CA ASN A 267 5.04 20.30 1.73
C ASN A 267 3.92 20.55 2.76
N LEU A 268 3.60 21.81 3.11
CA LEU A 268 2.41 22.11 3.93
C LEU A 268 1.18 22.17 3.06
N VAL A 269 0.16 21.36 3.37
CA VAL A 269 -1.15 21.37 2.72
C VAL A 269 -2.18 21.97 3.67
N GLN A 270 -2.96 22.93 3.18
CA GLN A 270 -4.07 23.54 3.91
C GLN A 270 -5.33 23.53 3.05
N TRP A 271 -6.44 23.05 3.59
CA TRP A 271 -7.70 22.96 2.84
C TRP A 271 -8.89 22.85 3.80
N GLN A 272 -9.89 23.74 3.69
CA GLN A 272 -11.16 23.62 4.42
C GLN A 272 -10.99 23.27 5.92
N LYS A 273 -10.18 24.05 6.64
CA LYS A 273 -9.75 23.88 8.04
C LYS A 273 -8.77 22.74 8.32
N TRP A 274 -8.53 21.84 7.39
CA TRP A 274 -7.42 20.88 7.48
C TRP A 274 -6.07 21.56 7.31
N ARG A 275 -5.09 21.08 8.07
CA ARG A 275 -3.66 21.38 7.92
C ARG A 275 -2.86 20.10 8.13
N MET A 276 -1.95 19.79 7.21
CA MET A 276 -1.11 18.59 7.25
C MET A 276 0.20 18.79 6.49
N ARG A 277 1.21 17.98 6.81
CA ARG A 277 2.48 17.88 6.07
C ARG A 277 2.48 16.61 5.22
N LEU A 278 2.85 16.72 3.96
CA LEU A 278 2.94 15.57 3.04
C LEU A 278 4.39 15.21 2.77
N SER A 279 4.76 13.94 2.77
CA SER A 279 6.08 13.50 2.31
C SER A 279 5.98 12.25 1.44
N PHE A 280 7.06 11.96 0.73
CA PHE A 280 7.25 10.73 0.01
C PHE A 280 8.31 9.87 0.72
N ASN A 281 8.01 8.58 0.91
CA ASN A 281 8.95 7.55 1.36
C ASN A 281 9.04 6.47 0.27
N PRO A 282 10.25 6.06 -0.18
CA PRO A 282 10.39 4.95 -1.13
C PRO A 282 9.89 3.60 -0.62
N ARG A 283 9.54 3.42 0.66
CA ARG A 283 8.88 2.20 1.15
C ARG A 283 7.37 2.34 1.31
N GLU A 284 6.85 3.49 1.70
CA GLU A 284 5.42 3.67 2.05
C GLU A 284 4.62 4.50 1.02
N GLY A 285 5.30 5.15 0.06
CA GLY A 285 4.67 6.08 -0.87
C GLY A 285 4.34 7.41 -0.18
N ALA A 286 3.09 7.85 -0.26
CA ALA A 286 2.64 9.07 0.42
C ALA A 286 2.51 8.85 1.93
N VAL A 287 3.13 9.73 2.72
CA VAL A 287 3.02 9.75 4.18
C VAL A 287 2.51 11.11 4.63
N LEU A 288 1.48 11.11 5.47
CA LEU A 288 0.87 12.32 6.02
C LEU A 288 1.29 12.50 7.47
N HIS A 289 1.67 13.71 7.83
CA HIS A 289 2.13 14.07 9.17
C HIS A 289 1.38 15.29 9.70
N ASP A 290 1.37 15.44 11.03
CA ASP A 290 0.92 16.66 11.70
C ASP A 290 -0.48 17.10 11.24
N ILE A 291 -1.41 16.14 11.21
CA ILE A 291 -2.77 16.31 10.70
C ILE A 291 -3.60 16.96 11.79
N SER A 292 -4.16 18.13 11.48
CA SER A 292 -5.03 18.90 12.36
C SER A 292 -6.24 19.43 11.60
N TYR A 293 -7.33 19.65 12.34
CA TYR A 293 -8.55 20.28 11.84
C TYR A 293 -8.93 21.43 12.74
N ASP A 294 -9.05 22.63 12.16
CA ASP A 294 -9.45 23.86 12.87
C ASP A 294 -8.58 24.13 14.11
N GLY A 295 -7.26 23.92 13.96
CA GLY A 295 -6.27 24.12 15.03
C GLY A 295 -6.24 23.06 16.11
N ARG A 296 -6.97 21.95 15.95
CA ARG A 296 -6.99 20.82 16.88
C ARG A 296 -6.31 19.60 16.29
N ASP A 297 -5.47 18.95 17.07
CA ASP A 297 -4.70 17.78 16.64
C ASP A 297 -5.62 16.58 16.39
N VAL A 298 -5.35 15.85 15.31
CA VAL A 298 -6.10 14.65 14.90
C VAL A 298 -5.18 13.44 14.83
N MET A 299 -4.12 13.51 14.00
CA MET A 299 -3.11 12.44 13.86
C MET A 299 -1.70 13.03 13.80
N TYR A 300 -0.74 12.36 14.42
CA TYR A 300 0.68 12.67 14.24
C TYR A 300 1.20 12.14 12.89
N ARG A 301 0.84 10.91 12.52
CA ARG A 301 1.31 10.25 11.28
C ARG A 301 0.29 9.24 10.73
N LEU A 302 0.11 9.20 9.42
CA LEU A 302 -0.79 8.27 8.72
C LEU A 302 -0.12 7.73 7.44
N SER A 303 -0.03 6.40 7.30
CA SER A 303 0.58 5.74 6.13
C SER A 303 0.09 4.31 5.92
N ILE A 304 0.26 3.78 4.71
CA ILE A 304 0.18 2.34 4.47
C ILE A 304 1.51 1.72 4.91
N SER A 305 1.46 0.84 5.89
CA SER A 305 2.62 0.24 6.55
C SER A 305 3.17 -0.95 5.78
N ASP A 306 2.27 -1.82 5.32
CA ASP A 306 2.63 -3.04 4.62
C ASP A 306 1.46 -3.58 3.77
N MET A 307 1.79 -4.49 2.85
CA MET A 307 0.82 -5.28 2.12
C MET A 307 1.42 -6.64 1.75
N THR A 308 0.68 -7.72 1.96
CA THR A 308 1.08 -9.07 1.50
C THR A 308 0.04 -9.70 0.58
N VAL A 309 0.51 -10.47 -0.42
CA VAL A 309 -0.34 -11.11 -1.43
C VAL A 309 -0.13 -12.64 -1.47
N PRO A 310 -0.65 -13.40 -0.50
CA PRO A 310 -0.53 -14.86 -0.45
C PRO A 310 -1.44 -15.56 -1.47
N TYR A 311 -0.86 -16.47 -2.26
CA TYR A 311 -1.58 -17.34 -3.21
C TYR A 311 -1.95 -18.68 -2.58
N GLY A 312 -3.15 -19.17 -2.93
CA GLY A 312 -3.76 -20.38 -2.39
C GLY A 312 -3.65 -21.63 -3.27
N ASP A 313 -2.79 -21.62 -4.30
CA ASP A 313 -2.54 -22.80 -5.13
C ASP A 313 -1.58 -23.78 -4.42
N PRO A 314 -2.02 -25.00 -4.09
CA PRO A 314 -1.20 -25.94 -3.32
C PRO A 314 -0.12 -26.64 -4.15
N ARG A 315 -0.10 -26.46 -5.48
CA ARG A 315 0.90 -27.11 -6.35
C ARG A 315 2.25 -26.41 -6.17
N PRO A 316 3.37 -27.14 -5.97
CA PRO A 316 4.68 -26.52 -5.99
C PRO A 316 5.01 -26.01 -7.41
N PRO A 317 5.68 -24.86 -7.54
CA PRO A 317 6.23 -24.02 -6.46
C PRO A 317 5.30 -22.90 -5.97
N TYR A 318 4.01 -22.91 -6.33
CA TYR A 318 3.13 -21.76 -6.15
C TYR A 318 2.82 -21.42 -4.68
N HIS A 319 3.04 -22.35 -3.75
CA HIS A 319 2.97 -22.08 -2.31
C HIS A 319 3.96 -21.01 -1.85
N ARG A 320 5.01 -20.72 -2.65
CA ARG A 320 5.97 -19.63 -2.38
C ARG A 320 5.49 -18.27 -2.89
N LYS A 321 4.45 -18.19 -3.72
CA LYS A 321 3.90 -16.92 -4.21
C LYS A 321 3.23 -16.17 -3.06
N GLN A 322 4.01 -15.36 -2.37
CA GLN A 322 3.58 -14.42 -1.35
C GLN A 322 4.58 -13.26 -1.32
N ALA A 323 4.23 -12.19 -2.02
CA ALA A 323 4.97 -10.95 -2.00
C ALA A 323 4.62 -10.13 -0.76
N PHE A 324 5.59 -9.37 -0.26
CA PHE A 324 5.36 -8.22 0.62
C PHE A 324 5.64 -6.96 -0.17
N ASP A 325 4.63 -6.40 -0.78
CA ASP A 325 4.78 -5.43 -1.87
C ASP A 325 5.48 -4.13 -1.41
N PHE A 326 5.28 -3.74 -0.15
CA PHE A 326 5.99 -2.62 0.47
C PHE A 326 7.39 -3.04 0.95
N GLY A 327 7.50 -4.17 1.65
CA GLY A 327 8.75 -4.61 2.30
C GLY A 327 9.78 -5.25 1.36
N ASP A 328 9.35 -6.09 0.43
CA ASP A 328 10.18 -6.77 -0.56
C ASP A 328 10.58 -5.78 -1.66
N GLY A 329 9.62 -5.03 -2.20
CA GLY A 329 9.76 -4.20 -3.40
C GLY A 329 10.36 -2.82 -3.17
N GLY A 330 10.10 -2.19 -2.01
CA GLY A 330 10.37 -0.76 -1.80
C GLY A 330 9.63 0.07 -2.85
N LEU A 331 8.39 0.47 -2.55
CA LEU A 331 7.44 1.17 -3.44
C LEU A 331 8.02 2.23 -4.39
N GLY A 332 9.11 2.90 -4.02
CA GLY A 332 9.75 3.91 -4.84
C GLY A 332 10.14 3.39 -6.21
N HIS A 333 10.57 2.15 -6.32
CA HIS A 333 10.85 1.56 -7.63
C HIS A 333 9.58 1.19 -8.42
N ALA A 334 8.46 1.02 -7.73
CA ALA A 334 7.17 0.62 -8.30
C ALA A 334 6.20 1.80 -8.52
N VAL A 335 6.54 3.02 -8.06
CA VAL A 335 5.63 4.16 -8.10
C VAL A 335 5.48 4.68 -9.53
N ASN A 336 4.24 4.95 -9.93
CA ASN A 336 3.97 5.49 -11.26
C ASN A 336 4.20 7.00 -11.30
N ASN A 337 4.65 7.48 -12.47
CA ASN A 337 4.59 8.90 -12.79
C ASN A 337 3.16 9.23 -13.23
N LEU A 338 2.39 9.86 -12.35
CA LEU A 338 0.96 10.13 -12.58
C LEU A 338 0.78 11.20 -13.68
N THR A 339 -0.12 10.91 -14.61
CA THR A 339 -0.39 11.73 -15.80
C THR A 339 -1.69 12.52 -15.64
N LEU A 340 -1.61 13.82 -15.92
CA LEU A 340 -2.74 14.76 -15.83
C LEU A 340 -3.87 14.34 -16.78
N GLY A 341 -5.10 14.25 -16.25
CA GLY A 341 -6.29 13.92 -17.03
C GLY A 341 -6.50 12.43 -17.29
N CYS A 342 -5.54 11.58 -16.95
CA CYS A 342 -5.65 10.12 -17.00
C CYS A 342 -5.79 9.54 -15.59
N ASP A 343 -4.77 9.70 -14.75
CA ASP A 343 -4.73 9.10 -13.40
C ASP A 343 -5.42 9.97 -12.35
N CYS A 344 -5.38 11.30 -12.54
CA CYS A 344 -6.04 12.28 -11.68
C CYS A 344 -6.74 13.34 -12.56
N LEU A 345 -8.04 13.57 -12.30
CA LEU A 345 -8.92 14.41 -13.13
C LEU A 345 -9.28 15.72 -12.42
N GLY A 346 -9.22 16.85 -13.14
CA GLY A 346 -9.54 18.18 -12.61
C GLY A 346 -8.30 19.08 -12.49
N VAL A 347 -8.23 19.90 -11.45
CA VAL A 347 -7.07 20.78 -11.19
C VAL A 347 -6.14 20.09 -10.18
N ILE A 348 -4.97 19.65 -10.67
CA ILE A 348 -4.10 18.75 -9.92
C ILE A 348 -2.81 19.44 -9.52
N LYS A 349 -2.40 19.27 -8.26
CA LYS A 349 -1.05 19.56 -7.77
C LYS A 349 -0.29 18.25 -7.61
N TYR A 350 0.83 18.12 -8.30
CA TYR A 350 1.74 16.99 -8.14
C TYR A 350 2.87 17.28 -7.15
N PHE A 351 3.30 16.21 -6.46
CA PHE A 351 4.53 16.16 -5.67
C PHE A 351 5.48 15.13 -6.26
N ASP A 352 6.74 15.50 -6.33
CA ASP A 352 7.83 14.65 -6.81
C ASP A 352 8.46 13.87 -5.65
N GLY A 353 9.08 12.75 -5.96
CA GLY A 353 9.88 11.94 -5.05
C GLY A 353 11.36 11.95 -5.43
N VAL A 354 12.19 11.42 -4.54
CA VAL A 354 13.62 11.16 -4.81
C VAL A 354 13.87 9.67 -4.60
N LEU A 355 14.46 9.03 -5.61
CA LEU A 355 14.87 7.63 -5.59
C LEU A 355 16.38 7.51 -5.76
N THR A 356 16.90 6.32 -5.48
CA THR A 356 18.33 6.03 -5.53
C THR A 356 18.60 4.98 -6.60
N LYS A 357 19.62 5.21 -7.43
CA LYS A 357 20.17 4.20 -8.36
C LYS A 357 21.12 3.24 -7.65
N ALA A 358 21.51 2.14 -8.31
CA ALA A 358 22.47 1.17 -7.79
C ALA A 358 23.81 1.82 -7.34
N ASP A 359 24.27 2.84 -8.07
CA ASP A 359 25.49 3.59 -7.75
C ASP A 359 25.30 4.66 -6.65
N GLY A 360 24.11 4.74 -6.07
CA GLY A 360 23.72 5.70 -5.03
C GLY A 360 23.29 7.06 -5.55
N THR A 361 23.34 7.31 -6.86
CA THR A 361 22.96 8.59 -7.45
C THR A 361 21.46 8.86 -7.21
N ALA A 362 21.15 10.05 -6.68
CA ALA A 362 19.78 10.50 -6.46
C ALA A 362 19.08 10.89 -7.78
N VAL A 363 17.82 10.48 -7.93
CA VAL A 363 17.00 10.69 -9.13
C VAL A 363 15.66 11.30 -8.74
N ALA A 364 15.32 12.44 -9.33
CA ALA A 364 13.98 12.98 -9.25
C ALA A 364 12.99 12.05 -9.96
N THR A 365 11.93 11.68 -9.26
CA THR A 365 10.82 10.88 -9.80
C THR A 365 9.59 11.75 -9.79
N LYS A 366 9.11 12.10 -10.98
CA LYS A 366 8.11 13.16 -11.14
C LYS A 366 6.71 12.64 -10.88
N ASN A 367 5.86 13.48 -10.30
CA ASN A 367 4.42 13.24 -10.18
C ASN A 367 4.07 11.94 -9.45
N VAL A 368 4.79 11.60 -8.38
CA VAL A 368 4.56 10.35 -7.63
C VAL A 368 3.34 10.42 -6.70
N ILE A 369 2.90 11.64 -6.36
CA ILE A 369 1.68 11.88 -5.60
C ILE A 369 0.88 12.96 -6.31
N CYS A 370 -0.43 12.76 -6.45
CA CYS A 370 -1.36 13.79 -6.89
C CYS A 370 -2.26 14.26 -5.74
N LEU A 371 -2.44 15.58 -5.66
CA LEU A 371 -3.32 16.26 -4.73
C LEU A 371 -4.36 17.04 -5.53
N HIS A 372 -5.64 16.82 -5.23
CA HIS A 372 -6.73 17.54 -5.87
C HIS A 372 -7.98 17.53 -5.00
N GLU A 373 -8.99 18.29 -5.40
CA GLU A 373 -10.31 18.19 -4.79
C GLU A 373 -11.33 17.57 -5.75
N GLN A 374 -12.29 16.84 -5.19
CA GLN A 374 -13.39 16.24 -5.95
C GLN A 374 -14.72 16.46 -5.23
N ASP A 375 -15.80 16.45 -6.01
CA ASP A 375 -17.15 16.38 -5.46
C ASP A 375 -17.50 14.91 -5.13
N ASN A 376 -18.08 14.69 -3.95
CA ASN A 376 -18.58 13.39 -3.50
C ASN A 376 -20.05 13.48 -3.08
N GLY A 377 -20.87 14.18 -3.86
CA GLY A 377 -22.32 14.22 -3.67
C GLY A 377 -22.78 15.18 -2.57
N ILE A 378 -23.78 14.76 -1.79
CA ILE A 378 -24.40 15.58 -0.73
C ILE A 378 -23.58 15.47 0.55
N GLY A 379 -23.27 16.61 1.19
CA GLY A 379 -22.65 16.69 2.52
C GLY A 379 -23.67 16.44 3.63
N TRP A 380 -24.64 17.34 3.74
CA TRP A 380 -25.83 17.12 4.56
C TRP A 380 -27.05 17.76 3.89
N LYS A 381 -28.25 17.27 4.22
CA LYS A 381 -29.50 17.82 3.70
C LYS A 381 -30.62 17.68 4.73
N HIS A 382 -31.46 18.70 4.82
CA HIS A 382 -32.71 18.66 5.57
C HIS A 382 -33.83 19.35 4.79
N THR A 383 -35.07 18.89 4.94
CA THR A 383 -36.26 19.54 4.38
C THR A 383 -37.31 19.69 5.47
N ASN A 384 -37.68 20.94 5.75
CA ASN A 384 -38.76 21.22 6.68
C ASN A 384 -40.09 21.11 5.94
N TRP A 385 -40.79 19.98 6.10
CA TRP A 385 -42.07 19.73 5.44
C TRP A 385 -43.16 20.75 5.80
N ARG A 386 -43.06 21.44 6.95
CA ARG A 386 -44.02 22.46 7.35
C ARG A 386 -43.92 23.73 6.51
N THR A 387 -42.74 24.02 5.98
CA THR A 387 -42.48 25.20 5.14
C THR A 387 -42.13 24.85 3.70
N GLY A 388 -41.92 23.57 3.40
CA GLY A 388 -41.41 23.11 2.10
C GLY A 388 -39.94 23.44 1.84
N ARG A 389 -39.24 24.11 2.75
CA ARG A 389 -37.86 24.58 2.52
C ARG A 389 -36.86 23.44 2.69
N ALA A 390 -36.09 23.17 1.64
CA ALA A 390 -34.90 22.32 1.68
C ALA A 390 -33.63 23.17 1.88
N VAL A 391 -32.68 22.63 2.65
CA VAL A 391 -31.32 23.16 2.80
C VAL A 391 -30.35 22.00 2.64
N SER A 392 -29.28 22.20 1.88
CA SER A 392 -28.27 21.17 1.65
C SER A 392 -26.91 21.75 1.31
N THR A 393 -25.87 21.01 1.63
CA THR A 393 -24.49 21.27 1.20
C THR A 393 -24.00 20.16 0.29
N ARG A 394 -22.99 20.45 -0.54
CA ARG A 394 -22.24 19.42 -1.27
C ARG A 394 -21.08 18.92 -0.43
N ARG A 395 -20.68 17.66 -0.64
CA ARG A 395 -19.54 17.03 0.04
C ARG A 395 -18.32 17.18 -0.85
N ARG A 396 -17.42 18.12 -0.54
CA ARG A 396 -16.13 18.20 -1.22
C ARG A 396 -15.08 17.42 -0.45
N GLU A 397 -14.18 16.79 -1.17
CA GLU A 397 -13.06 16.01 -0.60
C GLU A 397 -11.73 16.52 -1.14
N LEU A 398 -10.71 16.58 -0.29
CA LEU A 398 -9.31 16.68 -0.70
C LEU A 398 -8.74 15.26 -0.81
N VAL A 399 -8.13 14.93 -1.95
CA VAL A 399 -7.61 13.59 -2.24
C VAL A 399 -6.09 13.68 -2.42
N VAL A 400 -5.37 12.92 -1.60
CA VAL A 400 -3.92 12.63 -1.75
C VAL A 400 -3.80 11.21 -2.28
N GLN A 401 -3.33 11.03 -3.50
CA GLN A 401 -3.28 9.72 -4.17
C GLN A 401 -1.89 9.40 -4.70
N PHE A 402 -1.49 8.13 -4.59
CA PHE A 402 -0.35 7.56 -5.30
C PHE A 402 -0.73 6.19 -5.89
N ILE A 403 -0.03 5.78 -6.94
CA ILE A 403 -0.26 4.49 -7.62
C ILE A 403 1.07 3.75 -7.71
N ILE A 404 1.00 2.43 -7.49
CA ILE A 404 2.14 1.54 -7.62
C ILE A 404 1.82 0.42 -8.61
N THR A 405 2.78 0.06 -9.45
CA THR A 405 2.73 -1.10 -10.35
C THR A 405 3.72 -2.15 -9.87
N LEU A 406 3.21 -3.33 -9.53
CA LEU A 406 4.01 -4.46 -9.08
C LEU A 406 3.78 -5.65 -9.98
N ALA A 407 4.69 -5.81 -10.94
CA ALA A 407 4.59 -6.77 -12.02
C ALA A 407 3.23 -6.63 -12.74
N ASN A 408 2.30 -7.55 -12.45
CA ASN A 408 1.00 -7.65 -13.08
C ASN A 408 -0.10 -6.78 -12.43
N TYR A 409 0.08 -6.31 -11.19
CA TYR A 409 -0.95 -5.56 -10.46
C TYR A 409 -0.67 -4.06 -10.40
N GLU A 410 -1.75 -3.27 -10.38
CA GLU A 410 -1.73 -1.88 -9.97
C GLU A 410 -2.56 -1.66 -8.70
N TYR A 411 -2.00 -0.88 -7.78
CA TYR A 411 -2.70 -0.46 -6.57
C TYR A 411 -2.78 1.05 -6.49
N ILE A 412 -4.00 1.56 -6.31
CA ILE A 412 -4.28 2.97 -6.07
C ILE A 412 -4.54 3.16 -4.58
N PHE A 413 -3.70 3.96 -3.92
CA PHE A 413 -3.90 4.35 -2.52
C PHE A 413 -4.30 5.82 -2.45
N ALA A 414 -5.39 6.11 -1.75
CA ALA A 414 -5.90 7.47 -1.60
C ALA A 414 -6.25 7.79 -0.14
N PHE A 415 -5.74 8.91 0.37
CA PHE A 415 -6.18 9.54 1.61
C PHE A 415 -7.13 10.68 1.25
N LYS A 416 -8.38 10.60 1.71
CA LYS A 416 -9.43 11.56 1.40
C LYS A 416 -9.88 12.27 2.66
N PHE A 417 -9.95 13.59 2.62
CA PHE A 417 -10.37 14.43 3.73
C PHE A 417 -11.66 15.17 3.35
N ASP A 418 -12.66 15.18 4.21
CA ASP A 418 -13.92 15.88 3.94
C ASP A 418 -14.13 17.11 4.83
N GLN A 419 -15.14 17.92 4.48
CA GLN A 419 -15.49 19.13 5.22
C GLN A 419 -16.16 18.86 6.58
N ALA A 420 -16.52 17.60 6.87
CA ALA A 420 -17.06 17.15 8.16
C ALA A 420 -15.97 16.59 9.10
N ALA A 421 -14.70 16.89 8.79
CA ALA A 421 -13.51 16.46 9.53
C ALA A 421 -13.30 14.93 9.55
N GLY A 422 -13.86 14.21 8.57
CA GLY A 422 -13.62 12.79 8.34
C GLY A 422 -12.43 12.52 7.42
N ILE A 423 -11.76 11.39 7.65
CA ILE A 423 -10.68 10.85 6.82
C ILE A 423 -11.15 9.50 6.27
N GLU A 424 -11.01 9.27 4.96
CA GLU A 424 -11.19 7.96 4.33
C GLU A 424 -9.87 7.52 3.71
N VAL A 425 -9.40 6.32 4.05
CA VAL A 425 -8.26 5.68 3.41
C VAL A 425 -8.79 4.61 2.49
N GLU A 426 -8.52 4.74 1.19
CA GLU A 426 -9.00 3.86 0.14
C GLU A 426 -7.82 3.11 -0.49
N ALA A 427 -7.97 1.79 -0.62
CA ALA A 427 -7.11 0.96 -1.46
C ALA A 427 -7.94 0.44 -2.62
N ARG A 428 -7.42 0.58 -3.84
CA ARG A 428 -8.02 0.00 -5.04
C ARG A 428 -7.05 -0.97 -5.70
N ALA A 429 -7.52 -2.16 -6.03
CA ALA A 429 -6.76 -3.15 -6.80
C ALA A 429 -7.30 -3.19 -8.24
N THR A 430 -6.42 -3.17 -9.22
CA THR A 430 -6.70 -3.31 -10.65
C THR A 430 -5.47 -3.96 -11.33
N GLY A 431 -5.49 -4.11 -12.64
CA GLY A 431 -4.37 -4.65 -13.40
C GLY A 431 -4.62 -6.05 -13.91
N VAL A 432 -3.59 -6.76 -14.34
CA VAL A 432 -3.71 -8.11 -14.88
C VAL A 432 -3.63 -9.12 -13.75
N VAL A 433 -4.58 -10.04 -13.64
CA VAL A 433 -4.46 -11.13 -12.65
C VAL A 433 -3.25 -12.02 -12.96
N SER A 434 -2.48 -12.41 -11.94
CA SER A 434 -1.35 -13.34 -12.14
C SER A 434 -1.90 -14.72 -12.55
N VAL A 435 -1.42 -15.24 -13.68
CA VAL A 435 -1.88 -16.51 -14.24
C VAL A 435 -0.77 -17.54 -14.37
N VAL A 436 -1.17 -18.81 -14.34
CA VAL A 436 -0.31 -19.96 -14.59
C VAL A 436 -0.94 -20.85 -15.66
N ASN A 437 -0.15 -21.77 -16.21
CA ASN A 437 -0.63 -22.66 -17.27
C ASN A 437 -1.66 -23.69 -16.75
N ILE A 438 -2.66 -23.96 -17.57
CA ILE A 438 -3.65 -25.02 -17.36
C ILE A 438 -3.87 -25.81 -18.67
N ASP A 439 -3.89 -27.13 -18.56
CA ASP A 439 -4.00 -28.03 -19.71
C ASP A 439 -5.32 -27.87 -20.46
N ALA A 440 -5.29 -28.12 -21.78
CA ALA A 440 -6.47 -28.12 -22.62
C ALA A 440 -7.53 -29.12 -22.10
N GLY A 441 -8.74 -28.63 -21.84
CA GLY A 441 -9.85 -29.46 -21.36
C GLY A 441 -9.76 -29.89 -19.90
N ALA A 442 -8.78 -29.39 -19.13
CA ALA A 442 -8.72 -29.63 -17.70
C ALA A 442 -9.97 -29.07 -16.99
N ALA A 443 -10.47 -29.82 -15.99
CA ALA A 443 -11.58 -29.37 -15.17
C ALA A 443 -11.12 -28.21 -14.25
N PRO A 444 -11.94 -27.15 -14.05
CA PRO A 444 -11.58 -26.05 -13.17
C PRO A 444 -11.20 -26.53 -11.75
N PRO A 445 -10.00 -26.20 -11.25
CA PRO A 445 -9.56 -26.61 -9.92
C PRO A 445 -10.30 -25.84 -8.81
N ASN A 446 -10.15 -26.28 -7.56
CA ASN A 446 -10.77 -25.59 -6.40
C ASN A 446 -9.94 -24.38 -5.91
N TRP A 447 -8.74 -24.17 -6.45
CA TRP A 447 -7.75 -23.18 -6.00
C TRP A 447 -7.48 -22.07 -7.02
N GLY A 448 -8.38 -21.89 -7.99
CA GLY A 448 -8.29 -20.87 -9.01
C GLY A 448 -9.42 -20.99 -10.01
N ASN A 449 -9.47 -20.05 -10.95
CA ASN A 449 -10.46 -20.03 -12.03
C ASN A 449 -9.78 -19.90 -13.40
N ILE A 450 -10.29 -20.65 -14.38
CA ILE A 450 -9.78 -20.58 -15.76
C ILE A 450 -10.39 -19.33 -16.40
N VAL A 451 -9.58 -18.29 -16.58
CA VAL A 451 -10.02 -16.98 -17.08
C VAL A 451 -9.88 -16.86 -18.60
N SER A 452 -9.03 -17.69 -19.21
CA SER A 452 -8.88 -17.86 -20.65
C SER A 452 -8.37 -19.28 -20.92
N PRO A 453 -8.62 -19.88 -22.10
CA PRO A 453 -7.96 -21.12 -22.47
C PRO A 453 -6.45 -21.05 -22.23
N GLY A 454 -5.92 -21.99 -21.45
CA GLY A 454 -4.50 -22.04 -21.10
C GLY A 454 -4.06 -21.14 -19.95
N ALA A 455 -4.91 -20.23 -19.45
CA ALA A 455 -4.60 -19.33 -18.34
C ALA A 455 -5.52 -19.58 -17.12
N LEU A 456 -4.91 -20.03 -16.03
CA LEU A 456 -5.55 -20.20 -14.72
C LEU A 456 -5.11 -19.06 -13.80
N ALA A 457 -6.06 -18.23 -13.37
CA ALA A 457 -5.85 -17.26 -12.32
C ALA A 457 -6.05 -17.95 -10.96
N GLN A 458 -5.00 -17.97 -10.14
CA GLN A 458 -4.99 -18.65 -8.85
C GLN A 458 -5.75 -17.84 -7.80
N ASN A 459 -6.46 -18.48 -6.87
CA ASN A 459 -7.06 -17.79 -5.72
C ASN A 459 -5.95 -17.16 -4.86
N HIS A 460 -6.17 -15.96 -4.34
CA HIS A 460 -5.20 -15.24 -3.51
C HIS A 460 -5.89 -14.19 -2.62
N GLN A 461 -5.16 -13.63 -1.66
CA GLN A 461 -5.63 -12.48 -0.87
C GLN A 461 -4.72 -11.29 -1.11
N HIS A 462 -5.24 -10.06 -0.99
CA HIS A 462 -4.41 -8.86 -0.81
C HIS A 462 -4.71 -8.30 0.58
N MET A 463 -3.73 -8.37 1.49
CA MET A 463 -3.87 -7.97 2.88
C MET A 463 -3.09 -6.68 3.12
N PHE A 464 -3.77 -5.59 3.42
CA PHE A 464 -3.20 -4.26 3.66
C PHE A 464 -3.12 -3.99 5.16
N CYS A 465 -2.13 -3.19 5.57
CA CYS A 465 -2.05 -2.67 6.92
C CYS A 465 -1.87 -1.14 6.91
N LEU A 466 -2.85 -0.42 7.45
CA LEU A 466 -2.81 1.03 7.68
C LEU A 466 -2.24 1.31 9.07
N ARG A 467 -1.15 2.09 9.16
CA ARG A 467 -0.59 2.56 10.42
C ARG A 467 -1.13 3.94 10.76
N ILE A 468 -1.76 4.04 11.92
CA ILE A 468 -2.40 5.25 12.45
C ILE A 468 -1.68 5.62 13.74
N ASP A 469 -0.98 6.74 13.74
CA ASP A 469 -0.32 7.33 14.91
C ASP A 469 -1.14 8.54 15.36
N PRO A 470 -2.09 8.35 16.29
CA PRO A 470 -3.02 9.40 16.65
C PRO A 470 -2.40 10.52 17.48
N ALA A 471 -3.08 11.66 17.43
CA ALA A 471 -2.86 12.78 18.31
C ALA A 471 -4.20 13.45 18.62
N VAL A 472 -5.23 12.67 18.96
CA VAL A 472 -6.60 13.18 19.15
C VAL A 472 -6.60 14.20 20.29
N ASP A 473 -6.63 15.49 19.95
CA ASP A 473 -6.55 16.59 20.91
C ASP A 473 -5.32 16.52 21.85
N GLY A 474 -4.24 15.88 21.37
CA GLY A 474 -3.00 15.59 22.10
C GLY A 474 -2.54 14.13 21.94
N HIS A 475 -1.29 13.84 22.36
CA HIS A 475 -0.63 12.55 22.11
C HIS A 475 -0.96 11.44 23.12
N ASN A 476 -1.59 11.75 24.25
CA ASN A 476 -2.00 10.75 25.23
C ASN A 476 -3.41 10.29 24.89
N ASN A 477 -3.52 9.12 24.26
CA ASN A 477 -4.78 8.58 23.79
C ASN A 477 -5.01 7.17 24.33
N THR A 478 -6.28 6.76 24.35
CA THR A 478 -6.72 5.44 24.76
C THR A 478 -7.54 4.83 23.62
N LEU A 479 -7.24 3.59 23.25
CA LEU A 479 -8.12 2.82 22.38
C LEU A 479 -9.29 2.25 23.20
N VAL A 480 -10.52 2.47 22.73
CA VAL A 480 -11.75 1.96 23.35
C VAL A 480 -12.50 1.10 22.35
N GLN A 481 -12.79 -0.14 22.73
CA GLN A 481 -13.74 -0.99 22.02
C GLN A 481 -15.15 -0.59 22.42
N GLU A 482 -16.00 -0.26 21.44
CA GLU A 482 -17.42 0.04 21.63
C GLU A 482 -18.28 -1.03 20.94
N GLU A 483 -19.24 -1.60 21.66
CA GLU A 483 -20.19 -2.58 21.15
C GLU A 483 -21.63 -2.11 21.44
N SER A 484 -22.56 -2.44 20.55
CA SER A 484 -24.00 -2.25 20.76
C SER A 484 -24.63 -3.61 21.05
N LEU A 485 -25.03 -3.83 22.30
CA LEU A 485 -25.48 -5.14 22.79
C LEU A 485 -26.98 -5.11 23.14
N PRO A 486 -27.73 -6.18 22.89
CA PRO A 486 -29.11 -6.27 23.37
C PRO A 486 -29.12 -6.24 24.91
N ALA A 487 -30.14 -5.61 25.49
CA ALA A 487 -30.35 -5.70 26.93
C ALA A 487 -30.55 -7.17 27.35
N VAL A 488 -29.96 -7.57 28.48
CA VAL A 488 -29.92 -8.97 28.96
C VAL A 488 -31.33 -9.58 29.12
N ALA A 489 -32.34 -8.77 29.41
CA ALA A 489 -33.73 -9.20 29.47
C ALA A 489 -34.72 -8.05 29.23
N SER A 490 -35.94 -8.39 28.81
CA SER A 490 -37.11 -7.51 29.01
C SER A 490 -37.32 -7.30 30.51
N ASN A 491 -37.38 -6.04 30.94
CA ASN A 491 -37.57 -5.69 32.34
C ASN A 491 -38.73 -4.70 32.43
N PRO A 492 -39.84 -5.00 33.15
CA PRO A 492 -40.98 -4.09 33.25
C PRO A 492 -40.64 -2.67 33.74
N ALA A 493 -39.56 -2.50 34.50
CA ALA A 493 -39.13 -1.21 35.02
C ALA A 493 -38.15 -0.47 34.09
N THR A 494 -37.25 -1.18 33.41
CA THR A 494 -36.14 -0.54 32.64
C THR A 494 -36.19 -0.79 31.13
N ASN A 495 -36.87 -1.84 30.68
CA ASN A 495 -37.05 -2.20 29.27
C ASN A 495 -38.40 -2.93 29.04
N PRO A 496 -39.55 -2.30 29.35
CA PRO A 496 -40.85 -2.98 29.36
C PRO A 496 -41.29 -3.48 27.98
N ASN A 497 -40.80 -2.85 26.92
CA ASN A 497 -41.14 -3.16 25.53
C ASN A 497 -39.99 -3.84 24.76
N GLY A 498 -38.91 -4.22 25.44
CA GLY A 498 -37.83 -5.01 24.84
C GLY A 498 -36.94 -4.30 23.81
N ASN A 499 -37.12 -3.00 23.58
CA ASN A 499 -36.43 -2.25 22.52
C ASN A 499 -35.10 -1.61 22.96
N TYR A 500 -34.75 -1.66 24.24
CA TYR A 500 -33.49 -1.10 24.76
C TYR A 500 -32.28 -1.96 24.35
N TYR A 501 -31.22 -1.29 23.91
CA TYR A 501 -29.89 -1.85 23.74
C TYR A 501 -28.89 -0.96 24.50
N GLU A 502 -27.79 -1.57 24.94
CA GLU A 502 -26.72 -0.90 25.67
C GLU A 502 -25.52 -0.65 24.75
N VAL A 503 -24.86 0.49 24.93
CA VAL A 503 -23.57 0.78 24.30
C VAL A 503 -22.49 0.53 25.35
N CYS A 504 -21.76 -0.56 25.20
CA CYS A 504 -20.71 -0.96 26.13
C CYS A 504 -19.36 -0.48 25.61
N GLN A 505 -18.60 0.23 26.45
CA GLN A 505 -17.26 0.72 26.12
C GLN A 505 -16.21 0.06 27.01
N THR A 506 -15.22 -0.58 26.39
CA THR A 506 -14.11 -1.26 27.07
C THR A 506 -12.79 -0.61 26.67
N PRO A 507 -12.14 0.15 27.56
CA PRO A 507 -10.79 0.65 27.34
C PRO A 507 -9.79 -0.50 27.21
N ILE A 508 -8.91 -0.42 26.22
CA ILE A 508 -7.82 -1.38 26.03
C ILE A 508 -6.61 -0.86 26.82
N SER A 509 -6.15 -1.64 27.79
CA SER A 509 -5.11 -1.21 28.73
C SER A 509 -3.71 -1.67 28.36
N THR A 510 -3.56 -2.75 27.59
CA THR A 510 -2.27 -3.25 27.15
C THR A 510 -2.19 -3.46 25.64
N SER A 511 -0.97 -3.41 25.10
CA SER A 511 -0.72 -3.68 23.68
C SER A 511 -1.22 -5.06 23.29
N THR A 512 -2.02 -5.16 22.24
CA THR A 512 -2.74 -6.40 21.88
C THR A 512 -3.28 -6.37 20.45
N SER A 513 -3.82 -7.50 20.00
CA SER A 513 -4.62 -7.63 18.79
C SER A 513 -6.12 -7.68 19.10
N LEU A 514 -6.93 -7.21 18.17
CA LEU A 514 -8.37 -7.07 18.30
C LEU A 514 -9.03 -7.39 16.95
N ASP A 515 -10.17 -8.06 17.01
CA ASP A 515 -10.95 -8.43 15.82
C ASP A 515 -12.30 -7.72 15.78
N LEU A 516 -12.75 -7.42 14.57
CA LEU A 516 -14.10 -6.90 14.31
C LEU A 516 -15.15 -7.96 14.62
N GLU A 517 -16.30 -7.53 15.11
CA GLU A 517 -17.46 -8.38 15.36
C GLU A 517 -18.71 -7.68 14.82
N PRO A 518 -19.07 -7.91 13.54
CA PRO A 518 -20.20 -7.24 12.90
C PRO A 518 -21.53 -7.48 13.61
N THR A 519 -21.71 -8.65 14.24
CA THR A 519 -22.98 -8.99 14.93
C THR A 519 -23.20 -8.18 16.21
N ARG A 520 -22.15 -7.55 16.76
CA ARG A 520 -22.19 -6.68 17.94
C ARG A 520 -21.96 -5.21 17.62
N HIS A 521 -21.85 -4.87 16.33
CA HIS A 521 -21.38 -3.56 15.88
C HIS A 521 -20.07 -3.14 16.60
N ARG A 522 -19.12 -4.07 16.74
CA ARG A 522 -17.86 -3.75 17.40
C ARG A 522 -17.07 -2.75 16.56
N VAL A 523 -16.77 -1.61 17.16
CA VAL A 523 -15.99 -0.52 16.56
C VAL A 523 -14.97 -0.01 17.55
N PHE A 524 -13.96 0.71 17.05
CA PHE A 524 -12.87 1.18 17.87
C PHE A 524 -12.81 2.71 17.86
N LYS A 525 -12.62 3.31 19.04
CA LYS A 525 -12.51 4.76 19.23
C LYS A 525 -11.18 5.10 19.86
N ILE A 526 -10.48 6.06 19.27
CA ILE A 526 -9.29 6.67 19.83
C ILE A 526 -9.77 7.85 20.65
N GLN A 527 -9.71 7.74 21.97
CA GLN A 527 -10.22 8.74 22.91
C GLN A 527 -9.09 9.51 23.56
N ASN A 528 -9.31 10.80 23.80
CA ASN A 528 -8.53 11.57 24.75
C ASN A 528 -9.38 11.79 26.01
N ARG A 529 -9.10 11.00 27.05
CA ARG A 529 -9.90 10.95 28.28
C ARG A 529 -9.74 12.20 29.15
N SER A 530 -8.69 12.99 28.92
CA SER A 530 -8.47 14.28 29.62
C SER A 530 -9.27 15.44 29.03
N ARG A 531 -9.91 15.24 27.87
CA ARG A 531 -10.66 16.25 27.13
C ARG A 531 -12.11 15.81 27.00
N ILE A 532 -13.00 16.45 27.73
CA ILE A 532 -14.43 16.12 27.75
C ILE A 532 -15.19 17.06 26.81
N ASN A 533 -15.99 16.47 25.93
CA ASN A 533 -16.95 17.22 25.13
C ASN A 533 -18.04 17.79 26.06
N PRO A 534 -18.28 19.11 26.07
CA PRO A 534 -19.23 19.73 26.99
C PRO A 534 -20.71 19.43 26.67
N VAL A 535 -21.02 18.92 25.48
CA VAL A 535 -22.39 18.59 25.06
C VAL A 535 -22.75 17.16 25.45
N SER A 536 -21.92 16.19 25.07
CA SER A 536 -22.21 14.78 25.35
C SER A 536 -21.71 14.31 26.71
N GLY A 537 -20.83 15.08 27.36
CA GLY A 537 -20.16 14.68 28.60
C GLY A 537 -19.16 13.54 28.44
N ARG A 538 -18.84 13.16 27.18
CA ARG A 538 -17.94 12.05 26.85
C ARG A 538 -16.55 12.57 26.48
N PRO A 539 -15.49 11.75 26.62
CA PRO A 539 -14.19 12.05 26.02
C PRO A 539 -14.29 12.35 24.53
N VAL A 540 -13.54 13.34 24.06
CA VAL A 540 -13.40 13.61 22.62
C VAL A 540 -12.71 12.42 21.95
N SER A 541 -13.15 12.07 20.73
CA SER A 541 -12.62 10.88 20.07
C SER A 541 -12.70 10.92 18.54
N TYR A 542 -11.89 10.06 17.92
CA TYR A 542 -12.06 9.65 16.53
C TYR A 542 -12.38 8.15 16.48
N LYS A 543 -13.42 7.78 15.73
CA LYS A 543 -13.87 6.40 15.51
C LYS A 543 -13.24 5.85 14.25
N VAL A 544 -12.64 4.66 14.34
CA VAL A 544 -12.06 3.91 13.22
C VAL A 544 -13.06 2.83 12.78
N LEU A 545 -13.43 2.87 11.51
CA LEU A 545 -14.36 1.98 10.84
C LEU A 545 -13.60 1.23 9.74
N ALA A 546 -13.04 0.08 10.11
CA ALA A 546 -12.44 -0.86 9.16
C ALA A 546 -13.53 -1.75 8.53
N PRO A 547 -13.37 -2.14 7.25
CA PRO A 547 -14.33 -3.03 6.60
C PRO A 547 -14.18 -4.45 7.17
N PRO A 548 -15.30 -5.16 7.43
CA PRO A 548 -15.27 -6.52 7.99
C PRO A 548 -14.84 -7.54 6.93
N THR A 549 -13.54 -7.58 6.67
CA THR A 549 -12.91 -8.42 5.65
C THR A 549 -12.41 -9.73 6.25
N GLN A 550 -12.26 -10.76 5.41
CA GLN A 550 -11.71 -12.04 5.83
C GLN A 550 -10.22 -11.89 6.16
N LEU A 551 -9.81 -12.45 7.30
CA LEU A 551 -8.40 -12.49 7.72
C LEU A 551 -7.60 -13.51 6.89
N LEU A 552 -6.29 -13.59 7.13
CA LEU A 552 -5.40 -14.50 6.41
C LEU A 552 -5.90 -15.96 6.45
N LEU A 553 -6.06 -16.55 5.26
CA LEU A 553 -6.55 -17.92 5.07
C LEU A 553 -5.45 -18.98 5.20
N ALA A 554 -4.19 -18.60 4.97
CA ALA A 554 -3.07 -19.53 5.03
C ALA A 554 -3.01 -20.21 6.41
N HIS A 555 -2.83 -21.54 6.41
CA HIS A 555 -2.80 -22.33 7.65
C HIS A 555 -1.81 -21.72 8.66
N PRO A 556 -2.15 -21.63 9.97
CA PRO A 556 -1.29 -20.97 10.95
C PRO A 556 0.15 -21.50 11.00
N ASP A 557 0.37 -22.77 10.71
CA ASP A 557 1.71 -23.39 10.70
C ASP A 557 2.48 -23.21 9.37
N SER A 558 1.84 -22.63 8.35
CA SER A 558 2.49 -22.37 7.06
C SER A 558 3.48 -21.21 7.15
N ILE A 559 4.55 -21.27 6.35
CA ILE A 559 5.48 -20.15 6.20
C ILE A 559 4.73 -18.88 5.79
N GLN A 560 3.75 -18.98 4.88
CA GLN A 560 2.96 -17.82 4.47
C GLN A 560 2.31 -17.12 5.67
N SER A 561 1.70 -17.89 6.56
CA SER A 561 1.03 -17.35 7.74
C SER A 561 2.02 -16.83 8.79
N GLN A 562 3.17 -17.48 8.95
CA GLN A 562 4.20 -17.05 9.89
C GLN A 562 4.90 -15.75 9.47
N ARG A 563 5.04 -15.49 8.16
CA ARG A 563 5.63 -14.25 7.63
C ARG A 563 4.71 -13.03 7.81
N ALA A 564 3.40 -13.23 7.87
CA ALA A 564 2.39 -12.18 7.91
C ALA A 564 1.50 -12.28 9.16
N LEU A 565 2.11 -12.28 10.36
CA LEU A 565 1.36 -12.38 11.61
C LEU A 565 0.39 -11.21 11.76
N PHE A 566 0.77 -10.02 11.28
CA PHE A 566 -0.09 -8.84 11.24
C PHE A 566 -1.46 -9.12 10.59
N ALA A 567 -1.52 -9.97 9.56
CA ALA A 567 -2.72 -10.26 8.79
C ALA A 567 -3.70 -11.22 9.48
N ARG A 568 -3.38 -11.68 10.70
CA ARG A 568 -4.20 -12.60 11.50
C ARG A 568 -5.23 -11.93 12.39
N HIS A 569 -5.23 -10.60 12.46
CA HIS A 569 -6.21 -9.83 13.23
C HIS A 569 -6.59 -8.54 12.50
N HIS A 570 -7.79 -8.02 12.74
CA HIS A 570 -8.28 -6.81 12.05
C HIS A 570 -7.64 -5.53 12.56
N LEU A 571 -7.22 -5.49 13.82
CA LEU A 571 -6.66 -4.31 14.45
C LEU A 571 -5.58 -4.70 15.46
N TRP A 572 -4.55 -3.89 15.57
CA TRP A 572 -3.56 -3.98 16.63
C TRP A 572 -3.40 -2.62 17.31
N VAL A 573 -3.08 -2.63 18.61
CA VAL A 573 -2.67 -1.44 19.35
C VAL A 573 -1.34 -1.69 20.04
N THR A 574 -0.40 -0.77 19.87
CA THR A 574 0.94 -0.85 20.44
C THR A 574 1.31 0.48 21.10
N ARG A 575 2.25 0.47 22.04
CA ARG A 575 2.87 1.71 22.52
C ARG A 575 3.77 2.28 21.41
N TYR A 576 3.74 3.60 21.22
CA TYR A 576 4.60 4.28 20.27
C TYR A 576 6.08 4.05 20.59
N ARG A 577 6.88 3.78 19.55
CA ARG A 577 8.35 3.83 19.56
C ARG A 577 8.84 4.40 18.23
N ASP A 578 9.94 5.15 18.29
CA ASP A 578 10.59 5.66 17.08
C ASP A 578 10.98 4.48 16.18
N TYR A 579 10.76 4.63 14.87
CA TYR A 579 11.15 3.68 13.81
C TYR A 579 10.41 2.33 13.81
N GLU A 580 9.38 2.14 14.64
CA GLU A 580 8.42 1.03 14.50
C GLU A 580 7.33 1.40 13.48
N LEU A 581 7.64 1.19 12.19
CA LEU A 581 6.82 1.66 11.06
C LEU A 581 6.18 0.54 10.24
N TYR A 582 6.74 -0.67 10.25
CA TYR A 582 6.43 -1.72 9.27
C TYR A 582 5.77 -2.93 9.93
N ALA A 583 4.52 -3.23 9.56
CA ALA A 583 3.73 -4.28 10.19
C ALA A 583 4.34 -5.68 9.99
N GLY A 584 4.87 -5.99 8.80
CA GLY A 584 5.60 -7.23 8.52
C GLY A 584 7.06 -7.25 9.00
N GLY A 585 7.52 -6.19 9.66
CA GLY A 585 8.91 -6.01 10.09
C GLY A 585 9.82 -5.38 9.01
N ARG A 586 11.09 -5.17 9.34
CA ARG A 586 12.04 -4.46 8.47
C ARG A 586 12.47 -5.27 7.24
N TYR A 587 12.59 -6.60 7.37
CA TYR A 587 13.19 -7.48 6.35
C TYR A 587 12.23 -8.61 5.97
N THR A 588 11.34 -8.35 5.01
CA THR A 588 10.32 -9.32 4.57
C THR A 588 10.80 -10.26 3.47
N LEU A 589 11.81 -9.83 2.68
CA LEU A 589 12.29 -10.58 1.53
C LEU A 589 12.89 -11.90 2.00
N GLN A 590 12.34 -13.01 1.51
CA GLN A 590 12.70 -14.39 1.91
C GLN A 590 12.63 -14.67 3.42
N SER A 591 11.88 -13.87 4.19
CA SER A 591 11.64 -14.17 5.60
C SER A 591 10.90 -15.52 5.73
N ARG A 592 11.09 -16.21 6.86
CA ARG A 592 10.27 -17.38 7.23
C ARG A 592 9.24 -17.06 8.31
N ARG A 593 9.39 -15.91 8.95
CA ARG A 593 8.54 -15.41 10.03
C ARG A 593 8.60 -13.88 10.07
N GLU A 594 7.52 -13.25 10.50
CA GLU A 594 7.51 -11.85 10.90
C GLU A 594 8.45 -11.64 12.11
N VAL A 595 9.37 -10.69 12.00
CA VAL A 595 10.33 -10.33 13.07
C VAL A 595 10.45 -8.82 13.15
N GLY A 596 10.30 -8.27 14.35
CA GLY A 596 10.29 -6.83 14.61
C GLY A 596 9.07 -6.11 14.01
N GLY A 597 8.03 -6.86 13.66
CA GLY A 597 6.75 -6.35 13.16
C GLY A 597 5.75 -6.03 14.27
N VAL A 598 4.48 -5.86 13.89
CA VAL A 598 3.42 -5.49 14.83
C VAL A 598 3.11 -6.60 15.82
N ALA A 599 3.26 -7.87 15.45
CA ALA A 599 3.02 -8.98 16.36
C ALA A 599 4.00 -8.98 17.53
N ASP A 600 5.28 -8.72 17.27
CA ASP A 600 6.29 -8.57 18.32
C ASP A 600 6.04 -7.32 19.16
N ALA A 601 5.60 -6.22 18.53
CA ALA A 601 5.29 -4.99 19.24
C ALA A 601 4.08 -5.14 20.19
N ALA A 602 3.03 -5.84 19.75
CA ALA A 602 1.88 -6.16 20.58
C ALA A 602 2.22 -7.14 21.70
N ALA A 603 3.06 -8.15 21.42
CA ALA A 603 3.46 -9.18 22.38
C ALA A 603 4.23 -8.64 23.59
N ARG A 604 4.74 -7.40 23.53
CA ARG A 604 5.39 -6.75 24.70
C ARG A 604 4.45 -6.50 25.87
N ASN A 605 3.13 -6.56 25.65
CA ASN A 605 2.10 -6.34 26.68
C ASN A 605 2.33 -5.02 27.47
N GLU A 606 2.70 -3.96 26.76
CA GLU A 606 2.99 -2.65 27.34
C GLU A 606 1.69 -1.91 27.69
N ASN A 607 1.74 -1.02 28.67
CA ASN A 607 0.62 -0.10 28.93
C ASN A 607 0.33 0.76 27.69
N VAL A 608 -0.95 0.82 27.30
CA VAL A 608 -1.47 1.68 26.21
C VAL A 608 -2.65 2.55 26.66
N LEU A 609 -2.93 2.57 27.97
CA LEU A 609 -3.98 3.42 28.55
C LEU A 609 -3.44 4.83 28.79
N ASP A 610 -4.04 5.83 28.14
CA ASP A 610 -3.68 7.26 28.22
C ASP A 610 -2.19 7.53 27.90
N GLU A 611 -1.69 6.83 26.89
CA GLU A 611 -0.29 6.84 26.44
C GLU A 611 -0.20 7.28 24.97
N ASP A 612 1.03 7.46 24.49
CA ASP A 612 1.29 7.57 23.05
C ASP A 612 1.18 6.17 22.41
N ILE A 613 0.14 5.96 21.61
CA ILE A 613 -0.24 4.67 21.03
C ILE A 613 -0.12 4.70 19.51
N VAL A 614 -0.05 3.53 18.89
CA VAL A 614 -0.17 3.34 17.45
C VAL A 614 -1.21 2.27 17.18
N LEU A 615 -2.09 2.50 16.22
CA LEU A 615 -3.05 1.53 15.73
C LEU A 615 -2.62 1.00 14.37
N TRP A 616 -2.86 -0.28 14.14
CA TRP A 616 -2.53 -0.96 12.89
C TRP A 616 -3.80 -1.63 12.37
N SER A 617 -4.48 -0.99 11.44
CA SER A 617 -5.76 -1.45 10.89
C SER A 617 -5.52 -2.33 9.67
N VAL A 618 -5.94 -3.58 9.75
CA VAL A 618 -5.76 -4.61 8.73
C VAL A 618 -7.07 -4.87 8.02
N PHE A 619 -7.00 -4.90 6.70
CA PHE A 619 -8.15 -5.18 5.85
C PHE A 619 -7.65 -5.81 4.55
N GLY A 620 -8.50 -6.56 3.85
CA GLY A 620 -8.06 -7.22 2.63
C GLY A 620 -9.18 -7.72 1.73
N LEU A 621 -8.82 -7.97 0.47
CA LEU A 621 -9.69 -8.65 -0.49
C LEU A 621 -9.28 -10.12 -0.55
N THR A 622 -10.26 -11.00 -0.37
CA THR A 622 -10.10 -12.42 -0.71
C THR A 622 -10.56 -12.58 -2.15
N HIS A 623 -9.58 -12.66 -3.05
CA HIS A 623 -9.81 -12.62 -4.48
C HIS A 623 -9.94 -14.04 -5.02
N ASN A 624 -11.16 -14.37 -5.43
CA ASN A 624 -11.48 -15.56 -6.22
C ASN A 624 -11.69 -15.10 -7.67
N PRO A 625 -10.67 -15.17 -8.54
CA PRO A 625 -10.73 -14.52 -9.84
C PRO A 625 -11.90 -15.00 -10.70
N ARG A 626 -12.45 -14.09 -11.48
CA ARG A 626 -13.56 -14.33 -12.41
C ARG A 626 -13.10 -14.09 -13.84
N VAL A 627 -13.90 -14.54 -14.81
CA VAL A 627 -13.58 -14.32 -16.24
C VAL A 627 -13.57 -12.84 -16.57
N GLU A 628 -14.43 -12.05 -15.92
CA GLU A 628 -14.52 -10.59 -16.06
C GLU A 628 -13.27 -9.85 -15.57
N ASP A 629 -12.41 -10.51 -14.80
CA ASP A 629 -11.15 -9.93 -14.32
C ASP A 629 -10.03 -10.05 -15.38
N TRP A 630 -10.33 -10.62 -16.56
CA TRP A 630 -9.41 -10.87 -17.66
C TRP A 630 -9.83 -10.17 -18.96
N PRO A 631 -8.89 -9.60 -19.74
CA PRO A 631 -7.43 -9.60 -19.55
C PRO A 631 -6.88 -8.54 -18.60
N VAL A 632 -7.70 -7.59 -18.17
CA VAL A 632 -7.37 -6.58 -17.17
C VAL A 632 -8.57 -6.41 -16.24
N MET A 633 -8.33 -6.48 -14.95
CA MET A 633 -9.35 -6.52 -13.92
C MET A 633 -10.02 -5.14 -13.74
N PRO A 634 -11.35 -5.06 -13.67
CA PRO A 634 -12.04 -3.88 -13.19
C PRO A 634 -11.65 -3.56 -11.74
N VAL A 635 -11.65 -2.29 -11.38
CA VAL A 635 -11.20 -1.89 -10.04
C VAL A 635 -12.08 -2.46 -8.91
N GLU A 636 -11.45 -3.08 -7.91
CA GLU A 636 -12.07 -3.41 -6.62
C GLU A 636 -11.56 -2.46 -5.53
N MET A 637 -12.44 -2.02 -4.62
CA MET A 637 -12.14 -0.94 -3.67
C MET A 637 -12.49 -1.32 -2.23
N LEU A 638 -11.55 -1.07 -1.31
CA LEU A 638 -11.75 -1.18 0.13
C LEU A 638 -11.44 0.16 0.81
N LYS A 639 -12.16 0.45 1.91
CA LYS A 639 -12.11 1.75 2.60
C LYS A 639 -12.07 1.57 4.10
N VAL A 640 -11.17 2.30 4.75
CA VAL A 640 -11.18 2.52 6.20
C VAL A 640 -11.60 3.97 6.46
N GLN A 641 -12.58 4.19 7.32
CA GLN A 641 -13.02 5.53 7.69
C GLN A 641 -12.56 5.89 9.10
N ILE A 642 -12.05 7.10 9.28
CA ILE A 642 -11.65 7.66 10.57
C ILE A 642 -12.42 8.97 10.76
N ILE A 643 -13.44 8.94 11.61
CA ILE A 643 -14.44 10.01 11.71
C ILE A 643 -14.52 10.56 13.13
N PRO A 644 -14.81 11.86 13.33
CA PRO A 644 -14.96 12.43 14.66
C PRO A 644 -16.17 11.83 15.37
N SER A 645 -16.00 11.45 16.64
CA SER A 645 -17.09 11.04 17.55
C SER A 645 -16.95 11.85 18.83
N ASP A 646 -17.92 12.72 19.10
CA ASP A 646 -17.84 13.65 20.24
C ASP A 646 -16.62 14.59 20.20
N PHE A 647 -15.91 14.69 19.07
CA PHE A 647 -14.75 15.59 18.97
C PHE A 647 -15.19 17.05 18.96
N PHE A 648 -16.25 17.37 18.20
CA PHE A 648 -16.83 18.71 18.10
C PHE A 648 -18.14 18.82 18.90
N VAL A 649 -18.56 20.04 19.21
CA VAL A 649 -19.83 20.31 19.94
C VAL A 649 -21.07 20.32 19.03
N SER A 650 -20.85 20.33 17.71
CA SER A 650 -21.90 20.27 16.69
C SER A 650 -21.28 19.77 15.37
N ASN A 651 -22.10 19.61 14.32
CA ASN A 651 -21.61 19.23 13.01
C ASN A 651 -20.61 20.29 12.48
N PRO A 652 -19.32 19.94 12.26
CA PRO A 652 -18.29 20.90 11.83
C PRO A 652 -18.47 21.40 10.39
N ALA A 653 -19.38 20.79 9.61
CA ALA A 653 -19.70 21.17 8.23
C ALA A 653 -20.94 22.08 8.09
N LEU A 654 -21.45 22.67 9.19
CA LEU A 654 -22.61 23.57 9.14
C LEU A 654 -22.32 24.90 8.45
N ASP A 655 -21.05 25.32 8.41
CA ASP A 655 -20.60 26.54 7.74
C ASP A 655 -20.20 26.32 6.28
N VAL A 656 -20.32 25.09 5.76
CA VAL A 656 -20.17 24.82 4.34
C VAL A 656 -21.29 25.52 3.57
N PRO A 657 -20.98 26.35 2.55
CA PRO A 657 -22.00 27.05 1.78
C PRO A 657 -23.02 26.11 1.13
N SER A 658 -24.28 26.56 1.09
CA SER A 658 -25.41 25.82 0.49
C SER A 658 -25.74 26.31 -0.93
N ASP A 659 -24.73 26.78 -1.66
CA ASP A 659 -24.92 27.42 -2.96
C ASP A 659 -25.31 26.42 -4.06
N ILE A 660 -26.06 26.91 -5.06
CA ILE A 660 -26.42 26.15 -6.24
C ILE A 660 -25.25 26.23 -7.24
N ASP A 661 -24.86 25.10 -7.82
CA ASP A 661 -23.92 25.11 -8.94
C ASP A 661 -24.58 25.73 -10.18
N GLY A 662 -24.11 26.92 -10.56
CA GLY A 662 -24.62 27.67 -11.71
C GLY A 662 -24.33 27.03 -13.07
N GLN A 663 -23.44 26.02 -13.13
CA GLN A 663 -23.11 25.31 -14.37
C GLN A 663 -23.98 24.07 -14.62
N SER A 664 -24.70 23.59 -13.60
CA SER A 664 -25.61 22.45 -13.70
C SER A 664 -26.78 22.76 -14.65
N LYS A 665 -27.08 21.84 -15.56
CA LYS A 665 -28.15 21.97 -16.57
C LYS A 665 -29.14 20.82 -16.48
N LEU A 666 -30.41 21.09 -16.73
CA LEU A 666 -31.42 20.05 -16.91
C LEU A 666 -31.13 19.28 -18.20
N ALA A 667 -31.21 17.95 -18.12
CA ALA A 667 -30.94 17.07 -19.25
C ALA A 667 -32.07 17.08 -20.32
N SER A 668 -33.20 17.74 -20.04
CA SER A 668 -34.38 17.81 -20.91
C SER A 668 -34.14 18.48 -22.27
N THR A 669 -32.99 19.12 -22.48
CA THR A 669 -32.60 19.71 -23.78
C THR A 669 -31.51 18.93 -24.52
N CYS A 670 -30.98 17.84 -23.93
CA CYS A 670 -29.83 17.10 -24.49
C CYS A 670 -30.01 15.58 -24.56
N CYS A 671 -31.13 15.05 -24.04
CA CYS A 671 -31.46 13.62 -24.03
C CYS A 671 -32.46 13.18 -25.10
N ASP A 672 -33.10 14.10 -25.82
CA ASP A 672 -33.92 13.76 -26.98
C ASP A 672 -32.99 13.41 -28.14
N LYS A 673 -32.98 12.13 -28.54
CA LYS A 673 -32.24 11.68 -29.72
C LYS A 673 -32.93 12.22 -30.98
N ALA A 674 -32.19 12.94 -31.81
CA ALA A 674 -32.40 12.93 -33.26
C ALA A 674 -31.73 11.68 -33.85
#